data_AF-A0AAD6NQZ0-F1
#
_entry.id   AF-A0AAD6NQZ0-F1
#
_cell.length_a   1.000
_cell.length_b   1.000
_cell.length_c   1.000
_cell.angle_alpha   90.00
_cell.angle_beta   90.00
_cell.angle_gamma   90.00
#
_symmetry.space_group_name_H-M   'P 1'
#
loop_
_entity.id
_entity.type
_entity.pdbx_description
1 polymer ?
#
loop_
_entity_poly.entity_id
_entity_poly.type
_entity_poly.pdbx_seq_one_letter_code
_entity_poly.pdbx_strand_id
1 'polypeptide(L)'
;MGLMVIGPYRFVNALEAMGGAKWLAGNVESKNISSWSDPLGALIVGIHQLGLSGWKPEECEAIGTELLAWQERGLLEKEGSEDGQIVWALRLKATLDRARRLTEEYSEALLQIFPQRVQMLGKALGIPENSIRTYTEAEIRAGVIFQVSKLCTLLLKAVRSALGSQGWDILVPGAASGTLVQVQSIVPGSLPSTIEGPIVLVVNKADGDEEVSAAGSNIVGVILLQELPHLSHLGVRARQERVVFVTCEDDDKVADMQKLTGKNVRLDASLTGVNLTLSSPDDKNSEDLSGNCSSTVEPPGPHDPFLSAVKAHSNKGVSAGGIILLADADAETSGAKAAACGRLASLTAASKQVSSDQGVPASFQVPKSMVIPFGSMELALEQSKSMETFMSFLEQIETARLDGGELDKLCSKLQELISSLQLPKDTIDGIGQMFPDNARLIVRSSANVEDLAGMSAAGLYDSIPNVSPSNPTAFATAVSQVWASLYTRRAVLSRRAAGVPQKNAAMAVLVQEMLSPDLSFVLHTLSPTDRDQSSVEAEIAPGLGETLASGTRGTPWRLSCGKFDGHVRTLAFANFSEEMVASSAGPADGDVICLTVDYSKKPLTVDPTFRHQLGQQLCSVGYFLEREFGSPQDVEGCLVGEDIFVVQTRPQPQ
;
A
#
# COMPACT_ATOMS: atom_id res chain seq x y z
N MET A 1 -3.48 30.18 28.17
CA MET A 1 -4.52 31.11 27.66
C MET A 1 -4.04 32.52 27.29
N GLY A 2 -3.13 33.18 28.03
CA GLY A 2 -2.71 34.57 27.73
C GLY A 2 -1.86 34.81 26.46
N LEU A 3 -1.33 33.75 25.83
CA LEU A 3 -0.50 33.84 24.61
C LEU A 3 -1.28 33.64 23.30
N MET A 4 -2.54 33.17 23.34
CA MET A 4 -3.34 32.93 22.12
C MET A 4 -3.94 34.20 21.50
N VAL A 5 -3.95 35.33 22.21
CA VAL A 5 -4.39 36.63 21.67
C VAL A 5 -3.36 37.23 20.71
N ILE A 6 -2.18 36.61 20.64
CA ILE A 6 -1.08 37.02 19.81
C ILE A 6 -0.99 35.98 18.68
N GLY A 7 -1.27 36.39 17.44
CA GLY A 7 -1.49 35.47 16.30
C GLY A 7 -0.48 34.32 16.15
N PRO A 8 -0.88 33.20 15.52
CA PRO A 8 -0.19 31.90 15.55
C PRO A 8 1.29 31.95 15.14
N TYR A 9 1.68 32.88 14.27
CA TYR A 9 3.07 33.16 13.89
C TYR A 9 3.98 33.45 15.10
N ARG A 10 3.50 34.21 16.09
CA ARG A 10 4.27 34.55 17.28
C ARG A 10 4.33 33.39 18.28
N PHE A 11 3.34 32.50 18.28
CA PHE A 11 3.34 31.30 19.12
C PHE A 11 4.43 30.32 18.67
N VAL A 12 4.48 29.97 17.38
CA VAL A 12 5.51 29.05 16.86
C VAL A 12 6.91 29.62 17.08
N ASN A 13 7.12 30.91 16.81
CA ASN A 13 8.42 31.56 17.03
C ASN A 13 8.81 31.62 18.52
N ALA A 14 7.85 31.82 19.43
CA ALA A 14 8.11 31.77 20.87
C ALA A 14 8.49 30.35 21.32
N LEU A 15 7.81 29.33 20.80
CA LEU A 15 8.12 27.93 21.07
C LEU A 15 9.52 27.57 20.54
N GLU A 16 9.86 28.00 19.33
CA GLU A 16 11.22 27.85 18.76
C GLU A 16 12.28 28.54 19.63
N ALA A 17 11.99 29.75 20.13
CA ALA A 17 12.89 30.49 21.03
C ALA A 17 13.11 29.79 22.39
N MET A 18 12.14 28.99 22.85
CA MET A 18 12.28 28.14 24.04
C MET A 18 13.10 26.86 23.80
N GLY A 19 13.60 26.64 22.57
CA GLY A 19 14.34 25.44 22.17
C GLY A 19 13.53 24.47 21.29
N GLY A 20 12.28 24.82 20.96
CA GLY A 20 11.44 24.15 19.97
C GLY A 20 11.30 22.65 20.21
N ALA A 21 11.54 21.86 19.17
CA ALA A 21 11.38 20.41 19.21
C ALA A 21 12.28 19.71 20.25
N LYS A 22 13.53 20.17 20.44
CA LYS A 22 14.46 19.58 21.42
C LYS A 22 13.99 19.81 22.85
N TRP A 23 13.46 21.00 23.14
CA TRP A 23 12.91 21.34 24.45
C TRP A 23 11.68 20.49 24.77
N LEU A 24 10.76 20.35 23.80
CA LEU A 24 9.58 19.49 23.96
C LEU A 24 9.96 18.02 24.19
N ALA A 25 10.92 17.49 23.43
CA ALA A 25 11.40 16.11 23.59
C ALA A 25 12.04 15.88 24.96
N GLY A 26 12.96 16.76 25.40
CA GLY A 26 13.59 16.65 26.72
C GLY A 26 12.61 16.80 27.89
N ASN A 27 11.49 17.48 27.69
CA ASN A 27 10.42 17.54 28.68
C ASN A 27 9.65 16.22 28.84
N VAL A 28 9.59 15.38 27.79
CA VAL A 28 9.03 14.03 27.90
C VAL A 28 9.94 13.15 28.76
N GLU A 29 11.26 13.20 28.52
CA GLU A 29 12.26 12.45 29.32
C GLU A 29 12.24 12.84 30.81
N SER A 30 11.99 14.12 31.10
CA SER A 30 11.86 14.64 32.46
C SER A 30 10.45 14.52 33.05
N LYS A 31 9.56 13.76 32.40
CA LYS A 31 8.15 13.53 32.79
C LYS A 31 7.30 14.81 32.94
N ASN A 32 7.73 15.91 32.35
CA ASN A 32 7.00 17.19 32.36
C ASN A 32 6.19 17.39 31.08
N ILE A 33 5.11 16.63 30.93
CA ILE A 33 4.31 16.62 29.69
C ILE A 33 3.36 17.81 29.59
N SER A 34 3.20 18.58 30.68
CA SER A 34 2.43 19.83 30.66
C SER A 34 2.94 20.83 29.61
N SER A 35 4.21 20.72 29.20
CA SER A 35 4.76 21.55 28.12
C SER A 35 4.09 21.31 26.76
N TRP A 36 3.41 20.17 26.57
CA TRP A 36 2.73 19.80 25.33
C TRP A 36 1.27 20.27 25.29
N SER A 37 0.66 20.64 26.43
CA SER A 37 -0.77 20.99 26.47
C SER A 37 -1.09 22.25 25.66
N ASP A 38 -0.25 23.29 25.78
CA ASP A 38 -0.44 24.55 25.08
C ASP A 38 -0.25 24.41 23.56
N PRO A 39 0.84 23.77 23.06
CA PRO A 39 0.97 23.45 21.63
C PRO A 39 -0.16 22.60 21.06
N LEU A 40 -0.61 21.56 21.77
CA LEU A 40 -1.73 20.73 21.32
C LEU A 40 -3.05 21.51 21.34
N GLY A 41 -3.27 22.36 22.35
CA GLY A 41 -4.42 23.27 22.39
C GLY A 41 -4.45 24.24 21.21
N ALA A 42 -3.30 24.81 20.84
CA ALA A 42 -3.19 25.67 19.66
C ALA A 42 -3.50 24.90 18.36
N LEU A 43 -3.04 23.65 18.25
CA LEU A 43 -3.34 22.78 17.12
C LEU A 43 -4.84 22.47 17.02
N ILE A 44 -5.50 22.11 18.13
CA ILE A 44 -6.96 21.85 18.17
C ILE A 44 -7.73 23.05 17.62
N VAL A 45 -7.40 24.25 18.09
CA VAL A 45 -8.07 25.47 17.60
C VAL A 45 -7.79 25.72 16.12
N GLY A 46 -6.56 25.46 15.66
CA GLY A 46 -6.18 25.56 14.25
C GLY A 46 -6.97 24.62 13.34
N ILE A 47 -7.10 23.35 13.74
CA ILE A 47 -7.89 22.34 13.00
C ILE A 47 -9.37 22.68 13.02
N HIS A 48 -9.91 23.11 14.16
CA HIS A 48 -11.29 23.55 14.25
C HIS A 48 -11.57 24.75 13.33
N GLN A 49 -10.66 25.73 13.28
CA GLN A 49 -10.77 26.86 12.36
C GLN A 49 -10.76 26.42 10.89
N LEU A 50 -9.97 25.40 10.54
CA LEU A 50 -9.99 24.80 9.20
C LEU A 50 -11.35 24.15 8.91
N GLY A 51 -11.91 23.40 9.85
CA GLY A 51 -13.25 22.81 9.71
C GLY A 51 -14.34 23.86 9.49
N LEU A 52 -14.27 25.00 10.20
CA LEU A 52 -15.20 26.13 10.01
C LEU A 52 -15.11 26.78 8.62
N SER A 53 -14.01 26.58 7.88
CA SER A 53 -13.91 27.02 6.48
C SER A 53 -14.70 26.16 5.50
N GLY A 54 -15.21 25.00 5.95
CA GLY A 54 -15.88 24.00 5.12
C GLY A 54 -14.92 23.03 4.43
N TRP A 55 -13.60 23.14 4.66
CA TRP A 55 -12.62 22.19 4.16
C TRP A 55 -12.66 20.90 4.97
N LYS A 56 -13.14 19.80 4.37
CA LYS A 56 -13.18 18.45 4.96
C LYS A 56 -13.64 18.47 6.44
N PRO A 57 -14.88 18.91 6.72
CA PRO A 57 -15.33 19.17 8.09
C PRO A 57 -15.31 17.91 8.97
N GLU A 58 -15.66 16.75 8.41
CA GLU A 58 -15.65 15.47 9.13
C GLU A 58 -14.22 15.08 9.55
N GLU A 59 -13.23 15.24 8.67
CA GLU A 59 -11.82 14.94 9.00
C GLU A 59 -11.28 15.92 10.05
N CYS A 60 -11.64 17.21 9.96
CA CYS A 60 -11.30 18.19 10.99
C CYS A 60 -11.90 17.82 12.36
N GLU A 61 -13.15 17.36 12.39
CA GLU A 61 -13.83 16.92 13.61
C GLU A 61 -13.19 15.66 14.20
N ALA A 62 -12.86 14.67 13.35
CA ALA A 62 -12.18 13.45 13.76
C ALA A 62 -10.81 13.76 14.39
N ILE A 63 -9.95 14.53 13.71
CA ILE A 63 -8.64 14.93 14.22
C ILE A 63 -8.78 15.75 15.51
N GLY A 64 -9.76 16.66 15.57
CA GLY A 64 -10.04 17.43 16.78
C GLY A 64 -10.42 16.53 17.97
N THR A 65 -11.25 15.51 17.75
CA THR A 65 -11.67 14.55 18.77
C THR A 65 -10.50 13.68 19.22
N GLU A 66 -9.65 13.23 18.30
CA GLU A 66 -8.40 12.55 18.62
C GLU A 66 -7.52 13.42 19.53
N LEU A 67 -7.22 14.67 19.13
CA LEU A 67 -6.46 15.68 19.89
C LEU A 67 -7.04 15.98 21.28
N LEU A 68 -8.36 15.94 21.44
CA LEU A 68 -9.01 16.09 22.75
C LEU A 68 -8.86 14.83 23.61
N ALA A 69 -9.09 13.65 23.04
CA ALA A 69 -8.89 12.37 23.73
C ALA A 69 -7.46 12.23 24.27
N TRP A 70 -6.49 12.83 23.57
CA TRP A 70 -5.10 12.95 24.03
C TRP A 70 -4.92 13.80 25.26
N GLN A 71 -5.58 14.96 25.33
CA GLN A 71 -5.49 15.84 26.49
C GLN A 71 -6.10 15.20 27.74
N GLU A 72 -7.12 14.35 27.58
CA GLU A 72 -7.85 13.75 28.69
C GLU A 72 -7.19 12.49 29.27
N ARG A 73 -6.62 11.61 28.43
CA ARG A 73 -6.12 10.29 28.87
C ARG A 73 -4.79 10.33 29.62
N GLY A 74 -4.02 11.41 29.49
CA GLY A 74 -2.70 11.55 30.12
C GLY A 74 -1.68 10.53 29.60
N LEU A 75 -0.40 10.66 30.01
CA LEU A 75 0.62 9.66 29.69
C LEU A 75 0.60 8.55 30.73
N LEU A 76 0.13 7.37 30.36
CA LEU A 76 0.32 6.19 31.19
C LEU A 76 1.78 5.74 31.13
N GLU A 77 2.38 5.35 32.26
CA GLU A 77 3.74 4.79 32.26
C GLU A 77 3.81 3.43 31.56
N LYS A 78 2.68 2.72 31.44
CA LYS A 78 2.53 1.46 30.67
C LYS A 78 1.16 1.37 30.02
N GLU A 79 1.12 0.83 28.81
CA GLU A 79 -0.09 0.33 28.15
C GLU A 79 0.06 -1.19 27.94
N GLY A 80 -0.57 -2.00 28.80
CA GLY A 80 -0.36 -3.45 28.81
C GLY A 80 1.08 -3.82 29.20
N SER A 81 1.75 -4.63 28.37
CA SER A 81 3.19 -4.96 28.54
C SER A 81 4.14 -3.97 27.87
N GLU A 82 3.62 -2.97 27.15
CA GLU A 82 4.43 -2.04 26.36
C GLU A 82 4.83 -0.79 27.16
N ASP A 83 5.90 -0.15 26.72
CA ASP A 83 6.31 1.16 27.22
C ASP A 83 5.26 2.20 26.81
N GLY A 84 4.56 2.75 27.80
CA GLY A 84 3.48 3.71 27.57
C GLY A 84 3.99 5.01 26.92
N GLN A 85 5.27 5.37 27.12
CA GLN A 85 5.86 6.54 26.48
C GLN A 85 6.04 6.33 24.96
N ILE A 86 6.48 5.13 24.55
CA ILE A 86 6.62 4.77 23.14
C ILE A 86 5.24 4.72 22.48
N VAL A 87 4.28 4.05 23.12
CA VAL A 87 2.92 3.91 22.60
C VAL A 87 2.23 5.27 22.44
N TRP A 88 2.37 6.15 23.43
CA TRP A 88 1.88 7.53 23.35
C TRP A 88 2.49 8.28 22.16
N ALA A 89 3.81 8.24 22.01
CA ALA A 89 4.50 8.98 20.97
C ALA A 89 4.13 8.47 19.57
N LEU A 90 4.01 7.14 19.38
CA LEU A 90 3.56 6.54 18.12
C LEU A 90 2.12 6.94 17.77
N ARG A 91 1.21 6.89 18.74
CA ARG A 91 -0.18 7.27 18.48
C ARG A 91 -0.27 8.79 18.22
N LEU A 92 0.48 9.65 18.94
CA LEU A 92 0.46 11.10 18.70
C LEU A 92 1.07 11.45 17.34
N LYS A 93 2.14 10.75 16.93
CA LYS A 93 2.70 10.85 15.57
C LYS A 93 1.60 10.66 14.53
N ALA A 94 0.81 9.60 14.65
CA ALA A 94 -0.27 9.28 13.72
C ALA A 94 -1.27 10.44 13.55
N THR A 95 -1.78 11.00 14.66
CA THR A 95 -2.70 12.16 14.61
C THR A 95 -2.04 13.42 14.03
N LEU A 96 -0.76 13.68 14.38
CA LEU A 96 -0.02 14.84 13.88
C LEU A 96 0.29 14.74 12.38
N ASP A 97 0.64 13.56 11.88
CA ASP A 97 0.85 13.33 10.45
C ASP A 97 -0.43 13.60 9.68
N ARG A 98 -1.56 13.07 10.15
CA ARG A 98 -2.88 13.33 9.53
C ARG A 98 -3.25 14.82 9.56
N ALA A 99 -3.02 15.50 10.68
CA ALA A 99 -3.24 16.95 10.81
C ALA A 99 -2.36 17.76 9.85
N ARG A 100 -1.08 17.39 9.72
CA ARG A 100 -0.16 18.02 8.77
C ARG A 100 -0.69 17.87 7.34
N ARG A 101 -1.02 16.64 6.92
CA ARG A 101 -1.57 16.37 5.58
C ARG A 101 -2.80 17.21 5.26
N LEU A 102 -3.76 17.23 6.17
CA LEU A 102 -4.98 18.02 6.03
C LEU A 102 -4.68 19.52 5.79
N THR A 103 -3.72 20.09 6.55
CA THR A 103 -3.34 21.51 6.41
C THR A 103 -2.50 21.81 5.16
N GLU A 104 -1.66 20.85 4.72
CA GLU A 104 -0.89 20.93 3.48
C GLU A 104 -1.81 20.92 2.27
N GLU A 105 -2.76 19.98 2.22
CA GLU A 105 -3.75 19.88 1.13
C GLU A 105 -4.59 21.14 0.99
N TYR A 106 -5.01 21.74 2.11
CA TYR A 106 -5.68 23.04 2.08
C TYR A 106 -4.80 24.14 1.49
N SER A 107 -3.54 24.20 1.92
CA SER A 107 -2.58 25.21 1.44
C SER A 107 -2.28 25.04 -0.05
N GLU A 108 -2.16 23.79 -0.52
CA GLU A 108 -2.01 23.46 -1.92
C GLU A 108 -3.24 23.85 -2.74
N ALA A 109 -4.45 23.57 -2.25
CA ALA A 109 -5.68 23.98 -2.91
C ALA A 109 -5.76 25.52 -3.08
N LEU A 110 -5.34 26.28 -2.06
CA LEU A 110 -5.24 27.74 -2.18
C LEU A 110 -4.22 28.16 -3.26
N LEU A 111 -3.06 27.50 -3.31
CA LEU A 111 -2.01 27.75 -4.31
C LEU A 111 -2.43 27.33 -5.73
N GLN A 112 -3.39 26.43 -5.89
CA GLN A 112 -3.95 26.11 -7.20
C GLN A 112 -4.99 27.14 -7.67
N ILE A 113 -5.75 27.73 -6.74
CA ILE A 113 -6.87 28.65 -7.06
C ILE A 113 -6.41 30.10 -7.22
N PHE A 114 -5.63 30.62 -6.28
CA PHE A 114 -5.39 32.05 -6.16
C PHE A 114 -4.35 32.62 -7.14
N PRO A 115 -3.16 32.00 -7.36
CA PRO A 115 -2.11 32.61 -8.18
C PRO A 115 -2.56 33.04 -9.57
N GLN A 116 -3.32 32.21 -10.28
CA GLN A 116 -3.81 32.56 -11.62
C GLN A 116 -4.77 33.76 -11.59
N ARG A 117 -5.69 33.80 -10.63
CA ARG A 117 -6.68 34.89 -10.48
C ARG A 117 -6.00 36.20 -10.10
N VAL A 118 -5.04 36.17 -9.18
CA VAL A 118 -4.29 37.36 -8.75
C VAL A 118 -3.37 37.84 -9.88
N GLN A 119 -2.76 36.94 -10.64
CA GLN A 119 -1.98 37.29 -11.85
C GLN A 119 -2.83 38.02 -12.89
N MET A 120 -4.04 37.55 -13.17
CA MET A 120 -4.97 38.22 -14.10
C MET A 120 -5.30 39.65 -13.63
N LEU A 121 -5.62 39.82 -12.35
CA LEU A 121 -5.93 41.12 -11.78
C LEU A 121 -4.71 42.06 -11.79
N GLY A 122 -3.55 41.57 -11.35
CA GLY A 122 -2.34 42.38 -11.30
C GLY A 122 -1.85 42.77 -12.69
N LYS A 123 -2.03 41.92 -13.71
CA LYS A 123 -1.79 42.28 -15.12
C LYS A 123 -2.71 43.41 -15.58
N ALA A 124 -4.00 43.36 -15.22
CA ALA A 124 -4.93 44.44 -15.53
C ALA A 124 -4.57 45.77 -14.84
N LEU A 125 -3.94 45.70 -13.67
CA LEU A 125 -3.46 46.85 -12.90
C LEU A 125 -2.04 47.32 -13.25
N GLY A 126 -1.36 46.66 -14.21
CA GLY A 126 0.00 47.01 -14.61
C GLY A 126 1.09 46.65 -13.58
N ILE A 127 0.81 45.72 -12.67
CA ILE A 127 1.76 45.26 -11.64
C ILE A 127 2.69 44.19 -12.24
N PRO A 128 4.02 44.21 -11.97
CA PRO A 128 4.94 43.18 -12.41
C PRO A 128 4.57 41.78 -11.92
N GLU A 129 4.65 40.79 -12.82
CA GLU A 129 4.24 39.40 -12.55
C GLU A 129 4.98 38.74 -11.37
N ASN A 130 6.29 38.98 -11.27
CA ASN A 130 7.10 38.47 -10.15
C ASN A 130 6.64 39.01 -8.80
N SER A 131 6.23 40.29 -8.74
CA SER A 131 5.72 40.91 -7.51
C SER A 131 4.38 40.30 -7.11
N ILE A 132 3.50 40.02 -8.08
CA ILE A 132 2.20 39.40 -7.84
C ILE A 132 2.35 37.98 -7.30
N ARG A 133 3.21 37.17 -7.92
CA ARG A 133 3.47 35.79 -7.49
C ARG A 133 4.02 35.77 -6.06
N THR A 134 5.05 36.56 -5.80
CA THR A 134 5.68 36.65 -4.47
C THR A 134 4.70 37.11 -3.40
N TYR A 135 3.87 38.12 -3.71
CA TYR A 135 2.84 38.60 -2.79
C TYR A 135 1.78 37.53 -2.49
N THR A 136 1.26 36.86 -3.53
CA THR A 136 0.24 35.82 -3.36
C THR A 136 0.76 34.67 -2.52
N GLU A 137 1.98 34.20 -2.77
CA GLU A 137 2.62 33.16 -1.97
C GLU A 137 2.86 33.62 -0.52
N ALA A 138 3.29 34.86 -0.32
CA ALA A 138 3.52 35.42 1.01
C ALA A 138 2.23 35.52 1.84
N GLU A 139 1.12 35.96 1.24
CA GLU A 139 -0.19 36.03 1.92
C GLU A 139 -0.72 34.65 2.30
N ILE A 140 -0.58 33.66 1.41
CA ILE A 140 -0.97 32.27 1.72
C ILE A 140 -0.13 31.72 2.88
N ARG A 141 1.19 31.95 2.89
CA ARG A 141 2.11 31.52 3.96
C ARG A 141 1.91 32.30 5.28
N ALA A 142 1.39 33.52 5.22
CA ALA A 142 1.02 34.29 6.40
C ALA A 142 -0.28 33.81 7.04
N GLY A 143 -1.07 33.00 6.32
CA GLY A 143 -2.32 32.44 6.81
C GLY A 143 -2.16 31.56 8.05
N VAL A 144 -3.21 31.52 8.88
CA VAL A 144 -3.24 30.72 10.12
C VAL A 144 -2.97 29.24 9.83
N ILE A 145 -3.56 28.69 8.76
CA ILE A 145 -3.44 27.26 8.43
C ILE A 145 -2.00 26.88 8.09
N PHE A 146 -1.24 27.75 7.41
CA PHE A 146 0.18 27.51 7.16
C PHE A 146 0.99 27.50 8.47
N GLN A 147 0.63 28.33 9.45
CA GLN A 147 1.26 28.30 10.77
C GLN A 147 0.88 27.05 11.56
N VAL A 148 -0.33 26.54 11.39
CA VAL A 148 -0.76 25.24 11.97
C VAL A 148 0.06 24.10 11.36
N SER A 149 0.25 24.08 10.04
CA SER A 149 1.15 23.13 9.37
C SER A 149 2.58 23.19 9.95
N LYS A 150 3.15 24.40 10.11
CA LYS A 150 4.47 24.58 10.73
C LYS A 150 4.52 24.06 12.18
N LEU A 151 3.44 24.26 12.95
CA LEU A 151 3.32 23.71 14.30
C LEU A 151 3.30 22.18 14.27
N CYS A 152 2.56 21.55 13.35
CA CYS A 152 2.60 20.10 13.16
C CYS A 152 4.01 19.60 12.86
N THR A 153 4.76 20.24 11.95
CA THR A 153 6.15 19.87 11.64
C THR A 153 7.04 19.95 12.88
N LEU A 154 6.91 21.00 13.68
CA LEU A 154 7.69 21.15 14.93
C LEU A 154 7.35 20.04 15.94
N LEU A 155 6.06 19.73 16.12
CA LEU A 155 5.61 18.68 17.02
C LEU A 155 6.03 17.29 16.54
N LEU A 156 5.93 16.99 15.24
CA LEU A 156 6.43 15.75 14.65
C LEU A 156 7.93 15.60 14.88
N LYS A 157 8.72 16.67 14.71
CA LYS A 157 10.16 16.65 15.02
C LYS A 157 10.43 16.34 16.49
N ALA A 158 9.62 16.88 17.40
CA ALA A 158 9.73 16.59 18.84
C ALA A 158 9.38 15.13 19.16
N VAL A 159 8.29 14.61 18.57
CA VAL A 159 7.85 13.21 18.74
C VAL A 159 8.90 12.24 18.20
N ARG A 160 9.45 12.51 17.00
CA ARG A 160 10.55 11.71 16.44
C ARG A 160 11.78 11.68 17.35
N SER A 161 12.15 12.84 17.91
CA SER A 161 13.27 12.93 18.86
C SER A 161 12.99 12.13 20.14
N ALA A 162 11.75 12.13 20.65
CA ALA A 162 11.38 11.34 21.83
C ALA A 162 11.37 9.82 21.55
N LEU A 163 11.04 9.42 20.31
CA LEU A 163 11.12 8.03 19.86
C LEU A 163 12.55 7.57 19.50
N GLY A 164 13.53 8.50 19.44
CA GLY A 164 14.85 8.21 18.88
C GLY A 164 14.85 7.90 17.38
N SER A 165 13.77 8.25 16.66
CA SER A 165 13.63 8.01 15.22
C SER A 165 14.37 9.06 14.39
N GLN A 166 14.99 8.62 13.30
CA GLN A 166 15.68 9.50 12.35
C GLN A 166 14.76 10.07 11.25
N GLY A 167 13.44 9.84 11.30
CA GLY A 167 12.50 10.37 10.29
C GLY A 167 12.56 9.69 8.92
N TRP A 168 13.13 8.49 8.90
CA TRP A 168 13.08 7.55 7.79
C TRP A 168 12.20 6.36 8.17
N ASP A 169 11.48 5.82 7.20
CA ASP A 169 10.87 4.50 7.31
C ASP A 169 11.45 3.60 6.22
N ILE A 170 11.85 2.39 6.59
CA ILE A 170 12.60 1.49 5.71
C ILE A 170 11.66 0.39 5.27
N LEU A 171 11.29 0.39 3.99
CA LEU A 171 10.45 -0.64 3.40
C LEU A 171 11.30 -1.78 2.88
N VAL A 172 12.40 -1.45 2.18
CA VAL A 172 13.36 -2.41 1.64
C VAL A 172 14.78 -1.97 2.03
N PRO A 173 15.43 -2.67 2.97
CA PRO A 173 16.79 -2.35 3.38
C PRO A 173 17.81 -2.72 2.29
N GLY A 174 18.98 -2.08 2.32
CA GLY A 174 20.08 -2.36 1.43
C GLY A 174 20.93 -1.13 1.10
N ALA A 175 21.93 -1.32 0.24
CA ALA A 175 22.81 -0.25 -0.22
C ALA A 175 22.67 -0.05 -1.73
N ALA A 176 22.48 1.20 -2.15
CA ALA A 176 22.33 1.60 -3.54
C ALA A 176 23.21 2.81 -3.84
N SER A 177 23.90 2.79 -4.99
CA SER A 177 24.72 3.91 -5.44
C SER A 177 24.31 4.31 -6.84
N GLY A 178 24.07 5.61 -7.06
CA GLY A 178 23.61 6.10 -8.35
C GLY A 178 23.43 7.62 -8.39
N THR A 179 23.06 8.13 -9.57
CA THR A 179 22.74 9.54 -9.72
C THR A 179 21.39 9.85 -9.09
N LEU A 180 21.33 10.88 -8.24
CA LEU A 180 20.09 11.29 -7.58
C LEU A 180 19.20 12.07 -8.56
N VAL A 181 18.00 11.58 -8.83
CA VAL A 181 17.04 12.21 -9.74
C VAL A 181 15.70 12.38 -9.03
N GLN A 182 15.12 13.58 -9.10
CA GLN A 182 13.81 13.85 -8.50
C GLN A 182 12.71 13.85 -9.56
N VAL A 183 11.63 13.12 -9.29
CA VAL A 183 10.45 13.01 -10.14
C VAL A 183 9.16 13.22 -9.32
N GLN A 184 8.07 13.59 -9.98
CA GLN A 184 6.77 13.74 -9.31
C GLN A 184 6.17 12.38 -8.92
N SER A 185 6.17 11.41 -9.84
CA SER A 185 5.65 10.05 -9.64
C SER A 185 6.43 9.03 -10.48
N ILE A 186 6.31 7.74 -10.15
CA ILE A 186 7.00 6.63 -10.83
C ILE A 186 6.17 6.20 -12.05
N VAL A 187 6.20 6.99 -13.11
CA VAL A 187 5.52 6.67 -14.38
C VAL A 187 6.51 6.39 -15.51
N PRO A 188 6.18 5.51 -16.47
CA PRO A 188 7.02 5.28 -17.65
C PRO A 188 7.31 6.58 -18.39
N GLY A 189 8.60 6.84 -18.69
CA GLY A 189 9.03 8.07 -19.38
C GLY A 189 9.25 9.29 -18.48
N SER A 190 9.15 9.13 -17.15
CA SER A 190 9.47 10.19 -16.17
C SER A 190 10.97 10.53 -16.09
N LEU A 191 11.84 9.60 -16.52
CA LEU A 191 13.28 9.79 -16.50
C LEU A 191 13.78 10.52 -17.78
N PRO A 192 14.72 11.49 -17.65
CA PRO A 192 15.40 12.06 -18.80
C PRO A 192 16.23 10.99 -19.53
N SER A 193 16.09 10.90 -20.86
CA SER A 193 16.84 9.95 -21.71
C SER A 193 18.36 10.17 -21.74
N THR A 194 18.87 11.19 -21.06
CA THR A 194 20.28 11.59 -21.03
C THR A 194 21.08 10.96 -19.89
N ILE A 195 20.44 10.24 -18.94
CA ILE A 195 21.11 9.68 -17.76
C ILE A 195 21.37 8.19 -17.98
N GLU A 196 22.62 7.84 -18.25
CA GLU A 196 23.10 6.46 -18.33
C GLU A 196 23.74 6.03 -16.99
N GLY A 197 23.44 4.82 -16.51
CA GLY A 197 23.98 4.27 -15.26
C GLY A 197 22.94 4.15 -14.13
N PRO A 198 23.33 3.67 -12.94
CA PRO A 198 22.39 3.43 -11.84
C PRO A 198 21.80 4.72 -11.28
N ILE A 199 20.52 4.71 -10.94
CA ILE A 199 19.75 5.88 -10.48
C ILE A 199 19.19 5.64 -9.08
N VAL A 200 19.28 6.66 -8.24
CA VAL A 200 18.53 6.76 -6.99
C VAL A 200 17.43 7.81 -7.20
N LEU A 201 16.17 7.38 -7.10
CA LEU A 201 15.01 8.22 -7.35
C LEU A 201 14.52 8.89 -6.06
N VAL A 202 14.23 10.18 -6.12
CA VAL A 202 13.42 10.89 -5.13
C VAL A 202 12.04 11.11 -5.74
N VAL A 203 11.01 10.58 -5.10
CA VAL A 203 9.64 10.56 -5.64
C VAL A 203 8.74 11.36 -4.71
N ASN A 204 8.01 12.33 -5.25
CA ASN A 204 7.11 13.16 -4.45
C ASN A 204 5.84 12.40 -4.03
N LYS A 205 5.21 11.67 -4.95
CA LYS A 205 3.95 10.96 -4.72
C LYS A 205 3.97 9.58 -5.36
N ALA A 206 3.31 8.61 -4.71
CA ALA A 206 3.02 7.31 -5.28
C ALA A 206 1.54 6.94 -5.06
N ASP A 207 0.92 6.39 -6.09
CA ASP A 207 -0.47 5.92 -6.11
C ASP A 207 -0.59 4.42 -5.76
N GLY A 208 0.53 3.68 -5.70
CA GLY A 208 0.64 2.27 -5.29
C GLY A 208 0.62 1.26 -6.45
N ASP A 209 0.17 1.70 -7.63
CA ASP A 209 0.09 0.91 -8.84
C ASP A 209 1.35 0.99 -9.73
N GLU A 210 2.39 1.67 -9.24
CA GLU A 210 3.62 1.83 -10.00
C GLU A 210 4.50 0.57 -9.99
N GLU A 211 5.20 0.36 -11.10
CA GLU A 211 6.31 -0.56 -11.20
C GLU A 211 7.60 0.24 -11.04
N VAL A 212 8.41 -0.12 -10.05
CA VAL A 212 9.65 0.62 -9.76
C VAL A 212 10.59 0.57 -10.97
N SER A 213 10.71 -0.60 -11.60
CA SER A 213 11.43 -0.81 -12.85
C SER A 213 10.83 -0.12 -14.09
N ALA A 214 9.55 0.27 -14.07
CA ALA A 214 8.88 0.86 -15.24
C ALA A 214 9.31 2.29 -15.53
N ALA A 215 9.84 3.01 -14.54
CA ALA A 215 10.49 4.30 -14.77
C ALA A 215 11.87 4.13 -15.45
N GLY A 216 12.56 3.00 -15.24
CA GLY A 216 13.83 2.63 -15.89
C GLY A 216 14.47 1.39 -15.25
N SER A 217 15.07 0.50 -16.06
CA SER A 217 15.72 -0.73 -15.56
C SER A 217 16.99 -0.51 -14.74
N ASN A 218 17.45 0.73 -14.65
CA ASN A 218 18.64 1.17 -13.94
C ASN A 218 18.35 1.78 -12.55
N ILE A 219 17.10 1.72 -12.08
CA ILE A 219 16.73 2.21 -10.76
C ILE A 219 17.19 1.21 -9.71
N VAL A 220 18.07 1.66 -8.82
CA VAL A 220 18.66 0.83 -7.74
C VAL A 220 18.19 1.26 -6.36
N GLY A 221 17.61 2.46 -6.23
CA GLY A 221 17.02 2.93 -4.98
C GLY A 221 15.91 3.96 -5.19
N VAL A 222 14.96 3.99 -4.26
CA VAL A 222 13.81 4.92 -4.23
C VAL A 222 13.68 5.54 -2.84
N ILE A 223 13.53 6.86 -2.81
CA ILE A 223 13.22 7.67 -1.64
C ILE A 223 11.86 8.34 -1.89
N LEU A 224 10.81 7.84 -1.26
CA LEU A 224 9.45 8.37 -1.37
C LEU A 224 9.20 9.44 -0.30
N LEU A 225 8.70 10.61 -0.69
CA LEU A 225 8.39 11.74 0.20
C LEU A 225 6.97 11.65 0.80
N GLN A 226 6.42 10.44 0.83
CA GLN A 226 5.07 10.11 1.27
C GLN A 226 5.12 8.83 2.11
N GLU A 227 4.22 8.74 3.10
CA GLU A 227 3.93 7.50 3.83
C GLU A 227 3.38 6.42 2.89
N LEU A 228 3.82 5.19 3.10
CA LEU A 228 3.39 4.02 2.33
C LEU A 228 3.34 2.80 3.26
N PRO A 229 2.25 2.00 3.27
CA PRO A 229 2.21 0.73 3.99
C PRO A 229 3.36 -0.18 3.55
N HIS A 230 4.01 -0.86 4.49
CA HIS A 230 5.17 -1.71 4.21
C HIS A 230 4.77 -2.91 3.37
N LEU A 231 3.55 -3.39 3.56
CA LEU A 231 2.97 -4.55 2.86
C LEU A 231 2.06 -4.13 1.70
N SER A 232 2.06 -2.83 1.34
CA SER A 232 1.42 -2.35 0.10
C SER A 232 1.98 -3.07 -1.12
N HIS A 233 1.21 -3.07 -2.21
CA HIS A 233 1.67 -3.65 -3.47
C HIS A 233 3.03 -3.08 -3.90
N LEU A 234 3.19 -1.75 -3.90
CA LEU A 234 4.45 -1.08 -4.26
C LEU A 234 5.62 -1.53 -3.37
N GLY A 235 5.42 -1.65 -2.06
CA GLY A 235 6.43 -2.17 -1.14
C GLY A 235 6.83 -3.62 -1.45
N VAL A 236 5.85 -4.48 -1.76
CA VAL A 236 6.10 -5.87 -2.17
C VAL A 236 6.87 -5.93 -3.50
N ARG A 237 6.49 -5.12 -4.50
CA ARG A 237 7.18 -5.08 -5.81
C ARG A 237 8.64 -4.67 -5.63
N ALA A 238 8.89 -3.63 -4.84
CA ALA A 238 10.24 -3.14 -4.57
C ALA A 238 11.15 -4.22 -3.96
N ARG A 239 10.62 -5.08 -3.08
CA ARG A 239 11.36 -6.21 -2.50
C ARG A 239 11.69 -7.27 -3.55
N GLN A 240 10.70 -7.65 -4.38
CA GLN A 240 10.88 -8.62 -5.45
C GLN A 240 11.92 -8.15 -6.49
N GLU A 241 11.91 -6.86 -6.81
CA GLU A 241 12.90 -6.22 -7.70
C GLU A 241 14.25 -5.93 -7.00
N ARG A 242 14.34 -6.15 -5.68
CA ARG A 242 15.51 -5.85 -4.83
C ARG A 242 15.99 -4.40 -4.93
N VAL A 243 15.04 -3.48 -5.04
CA VAL A 243 15.30 -2.04 -5.05
C VAL A 243 15.26 -1.52 -3.63
N VAL A 244 16.32 -0.83 -3.18
CA VAL A 244 16.35 -0.18 -1.86
C VAL A 244 15.23 0.86 -1.81
N PHE A 245 14.31 0.75 -0.85
CA PHE A 245 13.12 1.61 -0.81
C PHE A 245 12.94 2.14 0.61
N VAL A 246 12.98 3.47 0.73
CA VAL A 246 12.75 4.17 1.99
C VAL A 246 11.74 5.29 1.78
N THR A 247 11.02 5.65 2.85
CA THR A 247 10.25 6.90 2.90
C THR A 247 10.96 7.91 3.79
N CYS A 248 10.83 9.19 3.45
CA CYS A 248 11.39 10.29 4.22
C CYS A 248 10.31 11.33 4.53
N GLU A 249 10.03 11.52 5.81
CA GLU A 249 9.03 12.47 6.30
C GLU A 249 9.67 13.74 6.91
N ASP A 250 10.99 13.82 6.91
CA ASP A 250 11.74 14.91 7.54
C ASP A 250 12.11 16.00 6.55
N ASP A 251 11.41 17.13 6.62
CA ASP A 251 11.58 18.30 5.75
C ASP A 251 13.04 18.78 5.67
N ASP A 252 13.79 18.73 6.78
CA ASP A 252 15.21 19.13 6.80
C ASP A 252 16.03 18.21 5.88
N LYS A 253 15.77 16.89 5.92
CA LYS A 253 16.44 15.90 5.06
C LYS A 253 15.99 16.04 3.62
N VAL A 254 14.71 16.31 3.37
CA VAL A 254 14.21 16.58 2.02
C VAL A 254 14.90 17.79 1.39
N ALA A 255 15.06 18.88 2.16
CA ALA A 255 15.78 20.06 1.70
C ALA A 255 17.27 19.78 1.43
N ASP A 256 17.91 18.90 2.21
CA ASP A 256 19.28 18.48 1.97
C ASP A 256 19.41 17.60 0.71
N MET A 257 18.46 16.69 0.46
CA MET A 257 18.40 15.88 -0.76
C MET A 257 18.25 16.74 -2.01
N GLN A 258 17.44 17.79 -1.97
CA GLN A 258 17.28 18.72 -3.10
C GLN A 258 18.60 19.41 -3.51
N LYS A 259 19.56 19.58 -2.58
CA LYS A 259 20.90 20.13 -2.88
C LYS A 259 21.83 19.09 -3.53
N LEU A 260 21.46 17.82 -3.47
CA LEU A 260 22.20 16.68 -4.01
C LEU A 260 21.66 16.21 -5.37
N THR A 261 20.52 16.72 -5.82
CA THR A 261 19.91 16.38 -7.11
C THR A 261 20.90 16.56 -8.27
N GLY A 262 21.03 15.53 -9.10
CA GLY A 262 21.97 15.47 -10.23
C GLY A 262 23.39 15.01 -9.88
N LYS A 263 23.68 14.70 -8.61
CA LYS A 263 25.00 14.18 -8.17
C LYS A 263 24.93 12.67 -7.93
N ASN A 264 26.08 12.00 -7.99
CA ASN A 264 26.19 10.61 -7.57
C ASN A 264 26.18 10.51 -6.03
N VAL A 265 25.30 9.65 -5.53
CA VAL A 265 25.07 9.42 -4.11
C VAL A 265 25.11 7.93 -3.79
N ARG A 266 25.44 7.61 -2.55
CA ARG A 266 25.26 6.29 -1.93
C ARG A 266 24.19 6.39 -0.86
N LEU A 267 23.11 5.63 -1.04
CA LEU A 267 22.02 5.40 -0.11
C LEU A 267 22.28 4.09 0.62
N ASP A 268 22.40 4.14 1.94
CA ASP A 268 22.60 2.97 2.79
C ASP A 268 21.45 2.92 3.81
N ALA A 269 20.58 1.92 3.69
CA ALA A 269 19.40 1.74 4.53
C ALA A 269 19.55 0.45 5.35
N SER A 270 19.66 0.60 6.67
CA SER A 270 19.81 -0.50 7.63
C SER A 270 18.88 -0.32 8.82
N LEU A 271 18.74 -1.34 9.66
CA LEU A 271 17.96 -1.28 10.91
C LEU A 271 18.41 -0.16 11.87
N THR A 272 19.65 0.33 11.72
CA THR A 272 20.19 1.40 12.56
C THR A 272 19.87 2.80 12.04
N GLY A 273 19.40 2.91 10.79
CA GLY A 273 19.07 4.18 10.15
C GLY A 273 19.40 4.19 8.66
N VAL A 274 19.13 5.35 8.04
CA VAL A 274 19.38 5.60 6.62
C VAL A 274 20.42 6.71 6.48
N ASN A 275 21.48 6.44 5.73
CA ASN A 275 22.53 7.39 5.40
C ASN A 275 22.54 7.68 3.90
N LEU A 276 22.54 8.96 3.54
CA LEU A 276 22.70 9.42 2.16
C LEU A 276 23.98 10.26 2.06
N THR A 277 24.98 9.76 1.33
CA THR A 277 26.29 10.40 1.20
C THR A 277 26.64 10.65 -0.27
N LEU A 278 27.44 11.68 -0.55
CA LEU A 278 28.01 11.88 -1.88
C LEU A 278 29.00 10.76 -2.17
N SER A 279 28.79 10.02 -3.25
CA SER A 279 29.74 8.99 -3.68
C SER A 279 30.76 9.61 -4.63
N SER A 280 32.04 9.43 -4.34
CA SER A 280 33.09 9.70 -5.32
C SER A 280 33.09 8.59 -6.39
N PRO A 281 33.53 8.85 -7.64
CA PRO A 281 33.63 7.81 -8.67
C PRO A 281 34.58 6.65 -8.31
N ASP A 282 35.38 6.78 -7.25
CA ASP A 282 36.47 5.87 -6.89
C ASP A 282 36.20 4.95 -5.68
N ASP A 283 35.03 5.00 -5.04
CA ASP A 283 34.71 4.13 -3.89
C ASP A 283 34.26 2.71 -4.31
N LYS A 284 35.00 2.08 -5.23
CA LYS A 284 35.08 0.63 -5.33
C LYS A 284 36.27 0.16 -4.49
N ASN A 285 36.04 -0.13 -3.21
CA ASN A 285 36.67 -1.20 -2.41
C ASN A 285 36.56 -0.91 -0.92
N SER A 286 35.72 -1.65 -0.21
CA SER A 286 36.06 -2.27 1.09
C SER A 286 34.80 -2.92 1.69
N GLU A 287 34.63 -4.21 1.43
CA GLU A 287 34.33 -5.25 2.43
C GLU A 287 34.27 -6.61 1.72
N ASP A 288 35.44 -7.06 1.25
CA ASP A 288 35.70 -8.48 0.99
C ASP A 288 36.23 -9.10 2.29
N LEU A 289 35.34 -9.70 3.08
CA LEU A 289 35.75 -10.68 4.10
C LEU A 289 35.92 -12.03 3.41
N SER A 290 37.11 -12.24 2.86
CA SER A 290 37.58 -13.51 2.31
C SER A 290 37.85 -14.53 3.43
N GLY A 291 36.84 -15.36 3.71
CA GLY A 291 37.02 -16.65 4.37
C GLY A 291 37.28 -17.73 3.32
N ASN A 292 38.54 -18.14 3.16
CA ASN A 292 39.00 -19.21 2.27
C ASN A 292 38.17 -20.50 2.41
N CYS A 293 37.53 -20.94 1.34
CA CYS A 293 37.37 -22.36 1.03
C CYS A 293 37.31 -22.56 -0.49
N SER A 294 38.44 -22.93 -1.07
CA SER A 294 38.58 -23.27 -2.47
C SER A 294 37.93 -24.62 -2.77
N SER A 295 36.83 -24.62 -3.51
CA SER A 295 36.43 -25.76 -4.34
C SER A 295 35.96 -25.22 -5.68
N THR A 296 36.76 -25.48 -6.71
CA THR A 296 36.46 -25.21 -8.11
C THR A 296 35.18 -25.95 -8.52
N VAL A 297 34.14 -25.19 -8.87
CA VAL A 297 32.98 -25.70 -9.62
C VAL A 297 32.92 -24.90 -10.92
N GLU A 298 33.08 -25.60 -12.04
CA GLU A 298 32.92 -25.05 -13.39
C GLU A 298 31.52 -24.46 -13.60
N PRO A 299 31.36 -23.41 -14.43
CA PRO A 299 30.04 -22.87 -14.74
C PRO A 299 29.22 -23.93 -15.51
N PRO A 300 27.95 -24.18 -15.16
CA PRO A 300 27.10 -25.01 -15.98
C PRO A 300 26.85 -24.29 -17.32
N GLY A 301 26.95 -25.04 -18.41
CA GLY A 301 26.60 -24.57 -19.76
C GLY A 301 25.14 -24.11 -19.86
N PRO A 302 24.73 -23.57 -21.01
CA PRO A 302 23.43 -22.95 -21.20
C PRO A 302 22.34 -24.03 -21.18
N HIS A 303 21.80 -24.30 -20.00
CA HIS A 303 20.56 -25.02 -19.82
C HIS A 303 19.51 -24.00 -19.38
N ASP A 304 18.69 -23.56 -20.33
CA ASP A 304 17.49 -22.76 -20.12
C ASP A 304 16.54 -23.45 -19.12
N PRO A 305 16.30 -22.88 -17.92
CA PRO A 305 15.24 -23.35 -17.02
C PRO A 305 13.94 -22.53 -17.22
N PHE A 306 14.02 -21.34 -17.83
CA PHE A 306 12.93 -20.37 -17.95
C PHE A 306 11.75 -20.86 -18.79
N LEU A 307 12.01 -21.69 -19.81
CA LEU A 307 10.96 -22.21 -20.70
C LEU A 307 10.19 -23.42 -20.12
N SER A 308 10.60 -23.98 -18.98
CA SER A 308 9.96 -25.17 -18.40
C SER A 308 8.75 -24.86 -17.50
N ALA A 309 8.57 -23.61 -17.07
CA ALA A 309 7.52 -23.22 -16.12
C ALA A 309 6.17 -22.88 -16.79
N VAL A 310 6.16 -22.51 -18.07
CA VAL A 310 4.93 -22.26 -18.83
C VAL A 310 4.62 -23.50 -19.65
N LYS A 311 4.06 -24.53 -19.02
CA LYS A 311 3.44 -25.62 -19.79
C LYS A 311 2.30 -25.02 -20.62
N ALA A 312 2.38 -25.18 -21.94
CA ALA A 312 1.23 -24.96 -22.82
C ALA A 312 0.06 -25.77 -22.25
N HIS A 313 -1.02 -25.08 -21.84
CA HIS A 313 -2.16 -25.74 -21.22
C HIS A 313 -2.82 -26.59 -22.30
N SER A 314 -2.58 -27.91 -22.24
CA SER A 314 -3.37 -28.84 -23.02
C SER A 314 -4.74 -28.91 -22.37
N ASN A 315 -5.81 -28.69 -23.14
CA ASN A 315 -7.21 -28.93 -22.78
C ASN A 315 -7.39 -30.37 -22.25
N LYS A 316 -7.00 -30.64 -21.00
CA LYS A 316 -7.33 -31.88 -20.31
C LYS A 316 -8.73 -31.73 -19.75
N GLY A 317 -9.72 -32.00 -20.60
CA GLY A 317 -10.96 -32.69 -20.24
C GLY A 317 -11.85 -32.14 -19.14
N VAL A 318 -11.65 -30.92 -18.63
CA VAL A 318 -12.69 -30.21 -17.88
C VAL A 318 -13.56 -29.51 -18.92
N SER A 319 -14.88 -29.75 -18.86
CA SER A 319 -15.86 -29.05 -19.68
C SER A 319 -15.59 -27.55 -19.59
N ALA A 320 -15.05 -26.95 -20.66
CA ALA A 320 -14.54 -25.59 -20.69
C ALA A 320 -15.60 -24.49 -20.43
N GLY A 321 -16.84 -24.85 -20.05
CA GLY A 321 -17.95 -23.94 -19.77
C GLY A 321 -18.62 -24.15 -18.41
N GLY A 322 -17.90 -24.68 -17.41
CA GLY A 322 -18.45 -24.97 -16.08
C GLY A 322 -17.85 -24.15 -14.94
N ILE A 323 -18.59 -24.03 -13.85
CA ILE A 323 -18.11 -23.49 -12.57
C ILE A 323 -17.35 -24.58 -11.82
N ILE A 324 -16.23 -24.23 -11.19
CA ILE A 324 -15.48 -25.09 -10.26
C ILE A 324 -15.78 -24.65 -8.83
N LEU A 325 -16.13 -25.61 -7.97
CA LEU A 325 -16.26 -25.37 -6.54
C LEU A 325 -14.87 -25.12 -5.93
N LEU A 326 -14.78 -24.23 -4.94
CA LEU A 326 -13.50 -23.84 -4.35
C LEU A 326 -12.68 -25.04 -3.82
N ALA A 327 -13.33 -26.09 -3.33
CA ALA A 327 -12.67 -27.30 -2.83
C ALA A 327 -11.95 -28.10 -3.93
N ASP A 328 -12.39 -27.96 -5.18
CA ASP A 328 -11.85 -28.66 -6.36
C ASP A 328 -10.91 -27.75 -7.18
N ALA A 329 -10.65 -26.52 -6.73
CA ALA A 329 -9.79 -25.57 -7.44
C ALA A 329 -8.33 -25.99 -7.36
N ASP A 330 -7.68 -26.15 -8.52
CA ASP A 330 -6.26 -26.42 -8.64
C ASP A 330 -5.54 -25.37 -9.50
N ALA A 331 -4.21 -25.32 -9.41
CA ALA A 331 -3.43 -24.29 -10.09
C ALA A 331 -3.44 -24.42 -11.62
N GLU A 332 -3.67 -25.64 -12.15
CA GLU A 332 -3.70 -25.90 -13.59
C GLU A 332 -5.03 -25.47 -14.24
N THR A 333 -6.13 -25.45 -13.48
CA THR A 333 -7.46 -25.05 -13.98
C THR A 333 -7.89 -23.65 -13.55
N SER A 334 -7.40 -23.19 -12.39
CA SER A 334 -7.98 -22.06 -11.65
C SER A 334 -6.94 -21.00 -11.27
N GLY A 335 -5.66 -21.23 -11.53
CA GLY A 335 -4.58 -20.34 -11.13
C GLY A 335 -4.21 -20.48 -9.65
N ALA A 336 -3.04 -19.95 -9.30
CA ALA A 336 -2.44 -20.16 -7.98
C ALA A 336 -3.26 -19.53 -6.84
N LYS A 337 -3.84 -18.34 -7.06
CA LYS A 337 -4.65 -17.63 -6.06
C LYS A 337 -5.89 -18.43 -5.67
N ALA A 338 -6.68 -18.86 -6.66
CA ALA A 338 -7.87 -19.67 -6.39
C ALA A 338 -7.54 -21.03 -5.75
N ALA A 339 -6.47 -21.69 -6.20
CA ALA A 339 -6.01 -22.95 -5.61
C ALA A 339 -5.56 -22.79 -4.15
N ALA A 340 -4.88 -21.67 -3.83
CA ALA A 340 -4.51 -21.34 -2.46
C ALA A 340 -5.75 -21.13 -1.57
N CYS A 341 -6.78 -20.44 -2.07
CA CYS A 341 -8.06 -20.29 -1.37
C CYS A 341 -8.78 -21.63 -1.16
N GLY A 342 -8.70 -22.55 -2.14
CA GLY A 342 -9.17 -23.94 -1.99
C GLY A 342 -8.50 -24.67 -0.83
N ARG A 343 -7.16 -24.58 -0.74
CA ARG A 343 -6.42 -25.14 0.39
C ARG A 343 -6.79 -24.47 1.71
N LEU A 344 -6.91 -23.15 1.76
CA LEU A 344 -7.34 -22.43 2.97
C LEU A 344 -8.69 -22.94 3.48
N ALA A 345 -9.66 -23.13 2.58
CA ALA A 345 -10.97 -23.64 2.95
C ALA A 345 -10.89 -25.02 3.61
N SER A 346 -10.01 -25.91 3.12
CA SER A 346 -9.77 -27.23 3.72
C SER A 346 -9.14 -27.18 5.12
N LEU A 347 -8.36 -26.13 5.42
CA LEU A 347 -7.66 -25.95 6.69
C LEU A 347 -8.54 -25.35 7.81
N THR A 348 -9.69 -24.76 7.48
CA THR A 348 -10.60 -24.12 8.46
C THR A 348 -11.07 -25.04 9.59
N ALA A 349 -11.25 -26.33 9.31
CA ALA A 349 -11.67 -27.30 10.33
C ALA A 349 -10.51 -27.65 11.30
N ALA A 350 -9.29 -27.73 10.77
CA ALA A 350 -8.09 -28.01 11.56
C ALA A 350 -7.69 -26.80 12.41
N SER A 351 -7.83 -25.59 11.87
CA SER A 351 -7.44 -24.35 12.57
C SER A 351 -8.20 -24.13 13.88
N LYS A 352 -9.46 -24.58 13.96
CA LYS A 352 -10.27 -24.55 15.19
C LYS A 352 -9.77 -25.48 16.30
N GLN A 353 -8.94 -26.47 15.97
CA GLN A 353 -8.39 -27.44 16.93
C GLN A 353 -6.96 -27.11 17.35
N VAL A 354 -6.34 -26.12 16.70
CA VAL A 354 -4.97 -25.70 16.98
C VAL A 354 -4.98 -24.40 17.78
N SER A 355 -4.12 -24.34 18.78
CA SER A 355 -3.88 -23.13 19.57
C SER A 355 -2.37 -22.94 19.73
N SER A 356 -1.95 -21.69 19.91
CA SER A 356 -0.58 -21.35 20.26
C SER A 356 -0.20 -21.93 21.62
N ASP A 357 1.10 -21.89 21.94
CA ASP A 357 1.61 -22.30 23.26
C ASP A 357 1.01 -21.48 24.41
N GLN A 358 0.50 -20.27 24.11
CA GLN A 358 -0.22 -19.40 25.04
C GLN A 358 -1.73 -19.68 25.12
N GLY A 359 -2.22 -20.72 24.44
CA GLY A 359 -3.63 -21.10 24.43
C GLY A 359 -4.52 -20.21 23.54
N VAL A 360 -3.93 -19.43 22.63
CA VAL A 360 -4.69 -18.59 21.70
C VAL A 360 -5.09 -19.41 20.47
N PRO A 361 -6.38 -19.49 20.10
CA PRO A 361 -6.81 -20.32 18.98
C PRO A 361 -6.35 -19.74 17.64
N ALA A 362 -5.94 -20.60 16.70
CA ALA A 362 -5.61 -20.23 15.33
C ALA A 362 -6.85 -20.20 14.41
N SER A 363 -8.05 -20.03 14.98
CA SER A 363 -9.31 -20.17 14.24
C SER A 363 -9.49 -19.06 13.22
N PHE A 364 -9.78 -19.45 11.98
CA PHE A 364 -10.17 -18.54 10.91
C PHE A 364 -11.23 -19.18 10.02
N GLN A 365 -11.91 -18.33 9.25
CA GLN A 365 -12.90 -18.71 8.24
C GLN A 365 -12.41 -18.26 6.86
N VAL A 366 -12.99 -18.84 5.80
CA VAL A 366 -12.74 -18.42 4.41
C VAL A 366 -14.09 -18.04 3.82
N PRO A 367 -14.22 -16.87 3.16
CA PRO A 367 -15.49 -16.48 2.55
C PRO A 367 -15.94 -17.51 1.51
N LYS A 368 -17.26 -17.58 1.28
CA LYS A 368 -17.79 -18.51 0.29
C LYS A 368 -17.30 -18.10 -1.11
N SER A 369 -16.73 -19.03 -1.86
CA SER A 369 -16.17 -18.72 -3.19
C SER A 369 -16.41 -19.84 -4.21
N MET A 370 -16.29 -19.47 -5.47
CA MET A 370 -16.26 -20.37 -6.63
C MET A 370 -15.34 -19.82 -7.70
N VAL A 371 -15.02 -20.64 -8.70
CA VAL A 371 -14.07 -20.29 -9.74
C VAL A 371 -14.67 -20.47 -11.12
N ILE A 372 -14.45 -19.47 -11.99
CA ILE A 372 -14.60 -19.59 -13.43
C ILE A 372 -13.22 -19.97 -13.99
N PRO A 373 -13.06 -21.18 -14.56
CA PRO A 373 -11.75 -21.73 -14.91
C PRO A 373 -11.13 -21.08 -16.15
N PHE A 374 -9.83 -21.36 -16.36
CA PHE A 374 -9.16 -21.10 -17.63
C PHE A 374 -9.92 -21.71 -18.81
N GLY A 375 -9.86 -21.07 -19.98
CA GLY A 375 -10.61 -21.48 -21.17
C GLY A 375 -12.01 -20.86 -21.28
N SER A 376 -12.55 -20.29 -20.18
CA SER A 376 -13.90 -19.69 -20.19
C SER A 376 -13.98 -18.43 -21.05
N MET A 377 -12.94 -17.60 -21.06
CA MET A 377 -12.84 -16.42 -21.92
C MET A 377 -12.74 -16.83 -23.38
N GLU A 378 -11.92 -17.84 -23.67
CA GLU A 378 -11.71 -18.39 -25.02
C GLU A 378 -13.02 -18.99 -25.57
N LEU A 379 -13.79 -19.71 -24.75
CA LEU A 379 -15.13 -20.16 -25.15
C LEU A 379 -16.06 -18.98 -25.47
N ALA A 380 -16.04 -17.91 -24.68
CA ALA A 380 -16.86 -16.74 -24.95
C ALA A 380 -16.45 -16.06 -26.27
N LEU A 381 -15.15 -16.00 -26.58
CA LEU A 381 -14.61 -15.50 -27.85
C LEU A 381 -15.01 -16.38 -29.06
N GLU A 382 -15.06 -17.71 -28.88
CA GLU A 382 -15.53 -18.65 -29.90
C GLU A 382 -17.02 -18.46 -30.18
N GLN A 383 -17.84 -18.31 -29.13
CA GLN A 383 -19.29 -18.08 -29.24
C GLN A 383 -19.61 -16.73 -29.90
N SER A 384 -18.82 -15.69 -29.63
CA SER A 384 -18.95 -14.38 -30.28
C SER A 384 -18.35 -14.31 -31.69
N LYS A 385 -17.70 -15.40 -32.16
CA LYS A 385 -16.96 -15.47 -33.44
C LYS A 385 -15.85 -14.42 -33.55
N SER A 386 -15.25 -14.04 -32.42
CA SER A 386 -14.21 -13.00 -32.36
C SER A 386 -12.79 -13.55 -32.16
N MET A 387 -12.64 -14.87 -32.02
CA MET A 387 -11.36 -15.54 -31.76
C MET A 387 -10.27 -15.20 -32.78
N GLU A 388 -10.58 -15.17 -34.08
CA GLU A 388 -9.59 -14.82 -35.12
C GLU A 388 -9.10 -13.38 -34.99
N THR A 389 -10.00 -12.44 -34.66
CA THR A 389 -9.65 -11.03 -34.46
C THR A 389 -8.79 -10.85 -33.21
N PHE A 390 -9.15 -11.55 -32.14
CA PHE A 390 -8.37 -11.59 -30.90
C PHE A 390 -6.94 -12.09 -31.14
N MET A 391 -6.78 -13.24 -31.80
CA MET A 391 -5.46 -13.80 -32.14
C MET A 391 -4.64 -12.84 -33.02
N SER A 392 -5.27 -12.17 -33.99
CA SER A 392 -4.58 -11.16 -34.81
C SER A 392 -4.06 -9.98 -33.99
N PHE A 393 -4.83 -9.50 -33.01
CA PHE A 393 -4.37 -8.44 -32.11
C PHE A 393 -3.24 -8.92 -31.18
N LEU A 394 -3.30 -10.17 -30.70
CA LEU A 394 -2.20 -10.76 -29.92
C LEU A 394 -0.90 -10.88 -30.73
N GLU A 395 -0.95 -11.23 -32.00
CA GLU A 395 0.27 -11.28 -32.82
C GLU A 395 0.87 -9.88 -33.03
N GLN A 396 0.03 -8.87 -33.29
CA GLN A 396 0.47 -7.48 -33.44
C GLN A 396 1.07 -6.94 -32.13
N ILE A 397 0.46 -7.27 -31.00
CA ILE A 397 0.89 -6.79 -29.69
C ILE A 397 2.20 -7.42 -29.20
N GLU A 398 2.74 -8.45 -29.85
CA GLU A 398 4.10 -8.93 -29.52
C GLU A 398 5.18 -8.00 -30.09
N THR A 399 4.91 -7.38 -31.24
CA THR A 399 5.92 -6.59 -31.99
C THR A 399 5.67 -5.07 -31.94
N ALA A 400 4.56 -4.64 -31.35
CA ALA A 400 4.17 -3.23 -31.28
C ALA A 400 5.21 -2.36 -30.55
N ARG A 401 5.51 -1.21 -31.13
CA ARG A 401 6.48 -0.24 -30.58
C ARG A 401 5.91 0.49 -29.38
N LEU A 402 6.80 0.86 -28.44
CA LEU A 402 6.45 1.69 -27.29
C LEU A 402 6.18 3.14 -27.72
N ASP A 403 6.95 3.62 -28.70
CA ASP A 403 6.87 4.99 -29.19
C ASP A 403 5.72 5.15 -30.20
N GLY A 404 4.94 6.23 -30.06
CA GLY A 404 3.85 6.56 -31.00
C GLY A 404 2.47 5.99 -30.67
N GLY A 405 2.31 5.37 -29.49
CA GLY A 405 1.00 4.94 -28.95
C GLY A 405 0.36 3.75 -29.68
N GLU A 406 1.14 2.97 -30.44
CA GLU A 406 0.67 1.76 -31.13
C GLU A 406 0.25 0.68 -30.13
N LEU A 407 1.11 0.40 -29.15
CA LEU A 407 0.82 -0.54 -28.07
C LEU A 407 -0.47 -0.17 -27.33
N ASP A 408 -0.62 1.10 -26.97
CA ASP A 408 -1.78 1.59 -26.21
C ASP A 408 -3.09 1.36 -26.97
N LYS A 409 -3.10 1.65 -28.28
CA LYS A 409 -4.25 1.39 -29.16
C LYS A 409 -4.60 -0.09 -29.25
N LEU A 410 -3.59 -0.97 -29.33
CA LEU A 410 -3.82 -2.43 -29.35
C LEU A 410 -4.35 -2.94 -28.01
N CYS A 411 -3.81 -2.44 -26.89
CA CYS A 411 -4.32 -2.75 -25.56
C CYS A 411 -5.79 -2.32 -25.42
N SER A 412 -6.14 -1.10 -25.87
CA SER A 412 -7.52 -0.61 -25.84
C SER A 412 -8.44 -1.48 -26.70
N LYS A 413 -8.04 -1.85 -27.92
CA LYS A 413 -8.84 -2.73 -28.79
C LYS A 413 -9.08 -4.12 -28.19
N LEU A 414 -8.06 -4.71 -27.57
CA LEU A 414 -8.21 -6.00 -26.88
C LEU A 414 -9.16 -5.88 -25.70
N GLN A 415 -9.00 -4.85 -24.87
CA GLN A 415 -9.88 -4.61 -23.72
C GLN A 415 -11.33 -4.36 -24.14
N GLU A 416 -11.56 -3.55 -25.18
CA GLU A 416 -12.90 -3.30 -25.73
C GLU A 416 -13.54 -4.59 -26.25
N LEU A 417 -12.76 -5.41 -26.98
CA LEU A 417 -13.25 -6.69 -27.49
C LEU A 417 -13.68 -7.62 -26.36
N ILE A 418 -12.82 -7.80 -25.36
CA ILE A 418 -13.08 -8.69 -24.22
C ILE A 418 -14.22 -8.17 -23.34
N SER A 419 -14.29 -6.85 -23.12
CA SER A 419 -15.36 -6.21 -22.35
C SER A 419 -16.74 -6.39 -22.99
N SER A 420 -16.80 -6.61 -24.30
CA SER A 420 -18.05 -6.85 -25.04
C SER A 420 -18.56 -8.30 -24.97
N LEU A 421 -17.76 -9.23 -24.43
CA LEU A 421 -18.10 -10.64 -24.36
C LEU A 421 -19.27 -10.89 -23.42
N GLN A 422 -20.08 -11.89 -23.79
CA GLN A 422 -21.19 -12.39 -22.99
C GLN A 422 -20.76 -13.67 -22.29
N LEU A 423 -21.11 -13.79 -21.01
CA LEU A 423 -20.85 -15.02 -20.26
C LEU A 423 -21.81 -16.15 -20.70
N PRO A 424 -21.36 -17.41 -20.69
CA PRO A 424 -22.24 -18.56 -20.83
C PRO A 424 -23.35 -18.55 -19.77
N LYS A 425 -24.58 -18.92 -20.16
CA LYS A 425 -25.74 -18.95 -19.25
C LYS A 425 -25.53 -19.88 -18.05
N ASP A 426 -24.89 -21.02 -18.26
CA ASP A 426 -24.62 -22.00 -17.21
C ASP A 426 -23.77 -21.40 -16.07
N THR A 427 -22.84 -20.48 -16.40
CA THR A 427 -22.04 -19.74 -15.42
C THR A 427 -22.89 -18.74 -14.63
N ILE A 428 -23.82 -18.05 -15.28
CA ILE A 428 -24.73 -17.11 -14.62
C ILE A 428 -25.68 -17.86 -13.69
N ASP A 429 -26.26 -18.96 -14.17
CA ASP A 429 -27.22 -19.75 -13.42
C ASP A 429 -26.58 -20.41 -12.18
N GLY A 430 -25.34 -20.89 -12.29
CA GLY A 430 -24.65 -21.48 -11.14
C GLY A 430 -24.26 -20.45 -10.07
N ILE A 431 -23.98 -19.20 -10.42
CA ILE A 431 -23.80 -18.09 -9.46
C ILE A 431 -25.07 -17.88 -8.64
N GLY A 432 -26.22 -17.78 -9.32
CA GLY A 432 -27.52 -17.57 -8.66
C GLY A 432 -27.95 -18.73 -7.75
N GLN A 433 -27.45 -19.95 -8.00
CA GLN A 433 -27.67 -21.10 -7.12
C GLN A 433 -26.75 -21.09 -5.89
N MET A 434 -25.54 -20.54 -6.02
CA MET A 434 -24.53 -20.60 -4.97
C MET A 434 -24.67 -19.45 -3.96
N PHE A 435 -24.96 -18.24 -4.42
CA PHE A 435 -25.02 -17.06 -3.56
C PHE A 435 -26.46 -16.59 -3.39
N PRO A 436 -26.87 -16.13 -2.19
CA PRO A 436 -28.19 -15.54 -2.01
C PRO A 436 -28.30 -14.21 -2.77
N ASP A 437 -29.51 -13.84 -3.18
CA ASP A 437 -29.76 -12.65 -4.01
C ASP A 437 -29.28 -11.32 -3.41
N ASN A 438 -29.15 -11.27 -2.08
CA ASN A 438 -28.70 -10.11 -1.32
C ASN A 438 -27.20 -10.15 -0.94
N ALA A 439 -26.46 -11.18 -1.35
CA ALA A 439 -25.01 -11.20 -1.18
C ALA A 439 -24.34 -10.11 -2.03
N ARG A 440 -23.15 -9.70 -1.60
CA ARG A 440 -22.24 -8.90 -2.41
C ARG A 440 -21.03 -9.77 -2.73
N LEU A 441 -20.53 -9.68 -3.95
CA LEU A 441 -19.43 -10.47 -4.45
C LEU A 441 -18.25 -9.56 -4.80
N ILE A 442 -17.05 -10.10 -4.67
CA ILE A 442 -15.83 -9.57 -5.27
C ILE A 442 -15.37 -10.54 -6.34
N VAL A 443 -15.11 -10.01 -7.54
CA VAL A 443 -14.67 -10.77 -8.71
C VAL A 443 -13.18 -10.51 -8.88
N ARG A 444 -12.35 -11.50 -8.53
CA ARG A 444 -10.88 -11.36 -8.45
C ARG A 444 -10.19 -12.11 -9.58
N SER A 445 -9.10 -11.54 -10.09
CA SER A 445 -8.21 -12.21 -11.03
C SER A 445 -7.52 -13.43 -10.39
N SER A 446 -7.29 -14.48 -11.18
CA SER A 446 -6.42 -15.61 -10.81
C SER A 446 -5.72 -16.11 -12.08
N ALA A 447 -4.74 -15.34 -12.57
CA ALA A 447 -4.03 -15.69 -13.80
C ALA A 447 -2.95 -16.76 -13.59
N ASN A 448 -2.62 -17.51 -14.64
CA ASN A 448 -1.53 -18.50 -14.63
C ASN A 448 -0.12 -17.88 -14.60
N VAL A 449 -0.04 -16.55 -14.75
CA VAL A 449 1.19 -15.75 -14.85
C VAL A 449 1.34 -14.76 -13.67
N GLU A 450 0.53 -14.88 -12.62
CA GLU A 450 0.61 -13.99 -11.44
C GLU A 450 1.87 -14.26 -10.58
N ASP A 451 2.27 -15.52 -10.38
CA ASP A 451 3.35 -15.86 -9.43
C ASP A 451 4.64 -16.34 -10.12
N LEU A 452 4.93 -15.86 -11.33
CA LEU A 452 6.15 -16.25 -12.05
C LEU A 452 7.39 -15.62 -11.40
N ALA A 453 8.44 -16.42 -11.24
CA ALA A 453 9.73 -15.95 -10.73
C ALA A 453 10.28 -14.81 -11.61
N GLY A 454 10.48 -13.63 -11.01
CA GLY A 454 10.91 -12.41 -11.72
C GLY A 454 9.79 -11.50 -12.21
N MET A 455 8.51 -11.84 -11.96
CA MET A 455 7.37 -10.94 -12.16
C MET A 455 6.75 -10.55 -10.82
N SER A 456 6.47 -9.26 -10.65
CA SER A 456 5.67 -8.76 -9.53
C SER A 456 4.21 -8.60 -9.95
N ALA A 457 3.36 -9.62 -9.73
CA ALA A 457 1.93 -9.49 -10.05
C ALA A 457 1.05 -8.91 -8.94
N ALA A 458 1.63 -8.52 -7.81
CA ALA A 458 0.88 -7.79 -6.77
C ALA A 458 0.17 -6.59 -7.41
N GLY A 459 -1.16 -6.57 -7.38
CA GLY A 459 -1.98 -5.53 -8.03
C GLY A 459 -1.72 -5.31 -9.52
N LEU A 460 -1.43 -6.37 -10.30
CA LEU A 460 -1.23 -6.26 -11.76
C LEU A 460 -2.54 -6.34 -12.55
N TYR A 461 -3.53 -7.05 -11.99
CA TYR A 461 -4.82 -7.34 -12.60
C TYR A 461 -5.95 -6.85 -11.70
N ASP A 462 -7.11 -6.63 -12.31
CA ASP A 462 -8.22 -5.98 -11.62
C ASP A 462 -8.95 -6.96 -10.69
N SER A 463 -9.50 -6.40 -9.61
CA SER A 463 -10.51 -7.05 -8.77
C SER A 463 -11.69 -6.10 -8.65
N ILE A 464 -12.88 -6.57 -9.02
CA ILE A 464 -14.10 -5.75 -9.06
C ILE A 464 -14.91 -6.05 -7.80
N PRO A 465 -14.99 -5.11 -6.83
CA PRO A 465 -15.75 -5.31 -5.61
C PRO A 465 -17.25 -5.08 -5.85
N ASN A 466 -18.05 -5.34 -4.82
CA ASN A 466 -19.44 -4.90 -4.71
C ASN A 466 -20.35 -5.29 -5.90
N VAL A 467 -20.21 -6.53 -6.38
CA VAL A 467 -21.00 -7.06 -7.49
C VAL A 467 -22.21 -7.86 -6.98
N SER A 468 -23.41 -7.56 -7.49
CA SER A 468 -24.60 -8.33 -7.12
C SER A 468 -24.73 -9.64 -7.92
N PRO A 469 -24.98 -10.79 -7.27
CA PRO A 469 -25.31 -12.04 -7.97
C PRO A 469 -26.68 -11.98 -8.67
N SER A 470 -27.61 -11.16 -8.16
CA SER A 470 -28.96 -11.02 -8.72
C SER A 470 -29.03 -10.09 -9.94
N ASN A 471 -27.91 -9.47 -10.33
CA ASN A 471 -27.77 -8.68 -11.54
C ASN A 471 -26.79 -9.36 -12.52
N PRO A 472 -27.28 -10.29 -13.37
CA PRO A 472 -26.44 -11.01 -14.33
C PRO A 472 -25.62 -10.12 -15.26
N THR A 473 -26.16 -8.96 -15.65
CA THR A 473 -25.46 -8.04 -16.55
C THR A 473 -24.27 -7.38 -15.84
N ALA A 474 -24.45 -6.88 -14.62
CA ALA A 474 -23.36 -6.31 -13.84
C ALA A 474 -22.29 -7.36 -13.52
N PHE A 475 -22.71 -8.58 -13.16
CA PHE A 475 -21.78 -9.68 -12.93
C PHE A 475 -20.98 -10.05 -14.19
N ALA A 476 -21.65 -10.18 -15.34
CA ALA A 476 -20.97 -10.44 -16.61
C ALA A 476 -19.98 -9.32 -16.97
N THR A 477 -20.35 -8.05 -16.76
CA THR A 477 -19.44 -6.91 -16.96
C THR A 477 -18.22 -7.00 -16.05
N ALA A 478 -18.39 -7.32 -14.77
CA ALA A 478 -17.29 -7.45 -13.83
C ALA A 478 -16.31 -8.58 -14.24
N VAL A 479 -16.83 -9.74 -14.63
CA VAL A 479 -15.99 -10.86 -15.12
C VAL A 479 -15.24 -10.47 -16.40
N SER A 480 -15.91 -9.83 -17.36
CA SER A 480 -15.28 -9.36 -18.60
C SER A 480 -14.23 -8.28 -18.34
N GLN A 481 -14.42 -7.41 -17.35
CA GLN A 481 -13.40 -6.44 -16.92
C GLN A 481 -12.17 -7.15 -16.33
N VAL A 482 -12.35 -8.15 -15.47
CA VAL A 482 -11.23 -8.95 -14.94
C VAL A 482 -10.47 -9.66 -16.07
N TRP A 483 -11.17 -10.25 -17.05
CA TRP A 483 -10.51 -10.81 -18.24
C TRP A 483 -9.78 -9.74 -19.06
N ALA A 484 -10.40 -8.59 -19.29
CA ALA A 484 -9.79 -7.49 -20.04
C ALA A 484 -8.54 -6.94 -19.35
N SER A 485 -8.49 -6.98 -18.01
CA SER A 485 -7.33 -6.56 -17.22
C SER A 485 -6.06 -7.35 -17.57
N LEU A 486 -6.21 -8.57 -18.13
CA LEU A 486 -5.09 -9.34 -18.65
C LEU A 486 -4.29 -8.55 -19.69
N TYR A 487 -4.94 -7.67 -20.46
CA TYR A 487 -4.35 -6.90 -21.56
C TYR A 487 -4.30 -5.39 -21.30
N THR A 488 -4.24 -4.97 -20.02
CA THR A 488 -3.82 -3.60 -19.73
C THR A 488 -2.40 -3.38 -20.25
N ARG A 489 -2.08 -2.11 -20.58
CA ARG A 489 -0.73 -1.73 -21.02
C ARG A 489 0.35 -2.24 -20.06
N ARG A 490 0.10 -2.09 -18.76
CA ARG A 490 1.00 -2.51 -17.69
C ARG A 490 1.21 -4.02 -17.70
N ALA A 491 0.13 -4.80 -17.71
CA ALA A 491 0.22 -6.25 -17.73
C ALA A 491 0.95 -6.81 -18.97
N VAL A 492 0.72 -6.20 -20.14
CA VAL A 492 1.43 -6.55 -21.38
C VAL A 492 2.93 -6.28 -21.28
N LEU A 493 3.32 -5.10 -20.77
CA LEU A 493 4.72 -4.73 -20.60
C LEU A 493 5.44 -5.60 -19.57
N SER A 494 4.80 -5.87 -18.44
CA SER A 494 5.33 -6.75 -17.40
C SER A 494 5.63 -8.14 -17.96
N ARG A 495 4.71 -8.72 -18.75
CA ARG A 495 4.94 -10.00 -19.44
C ARG A 495 6.03 -9.94 -20.50
N ARG A 496 6.11 -8.86 -21.30
CA ARG A 496 7.21 -8.67 -22.27
C ARG A 496 8.57 -8.63 -21.57
N ALA A 497 8.67 -7.93 -20.44
CA ALA A 497 9.89 -7.84 -19.64
C ALA A 497 10.31 -9.21 -19.09
N ALA A 498 9.34 -10.04 -18.70
CA ALA A 498 9.57 -11.41 -18.25
C ALA A 498 9.75 -12.45 -19.39
N GLY A 499 9.68 -12.03 -20.65
CA GLY A 499 9.79 -12.93 -21.81
C GLY A 499 8.59 -13.89 -21.97
N VAL A 500 7.44 -13.56 -21.37
CA VAL A 500 6.22 -14.36 -21.45
C VAL A 500 5.39 -13.93 -22.67
N PRO A 501 5.15 -14.81 -23.66
CA PRO A 501 4.27 -14.50 -24.77
C PRO A 501 2.85 -14.20 -24.29
N GLN A 502 2.22 -13.19 -24.86
CA GLN A 502 0.89 -12.70 -24.49
C GLN A 502 -0.19 -13.77 -24.72
N LYS A 503 0.02 -14.64 -25.71
CA LYS A 503 -0.86 -15.80 -26.00
C LYS A 503 -0.80 -16.94 -24.98
N ASN A 504 0.22 -16.97 -24.12
CA ASN A 504 0.36 -18.01 -23.10
C ASN A 504 -0.29 -17.61 -21.77
N ALA A 505 -0.70 -16.35 -21.64
CA ALA A 505 -1.39 -15.84 -20.47
C ALA A 505 -2.87 -16.24 -20.53
N ALA A 506 -3.37 -16.83 -19.45
CA ALA A 506 -4.76 -17.23 -19.29
C ALA A 506 -5.29 -16.70 -17.95
N MET A 507 -6.56 -16.31 -17.92
CA MET A 507 -7.21 -15.73 -16.74
C MET A 507 -8.36 -16.62 -16.27
N ALA A 508 -8.24 -17.15 -15.06
CA ALA A 508 -9.36 -17.67 -14.30
C ALA A 508 -9.90 -16.55 -13.40
N VAL A 509 -11.14 -16.70 -12.94
CA VAL A 509 -11.79 -15.68 -12.12
C VAL A 509 -12.30 -16.31 -10.83
N LEU A 510 -11.76 -15.83 -9.70
CA LEU A 510 -12.22 -16.21 -8.38
C LEU A 510 -13.37 -15.28 -7.98
N VAL A 511 -14.56 -15.85 -7.84
CA VAL A 511 -15.75 -15.13 -7.38
C VAL A 511 -15.96 -15.47 -5.92
N GLN A 512 -15.90 -14.46 -5.06
CA GLN A 512 -15.88 -14.62 -3.62
C GLN A 512 -16.92 -13.73 -2.97
N GLU A 513 -17.53 -14.19 -1.88
CA GLU A 513 -18.38 -13.35 -1.04
C GLU A 513 -17.57 -12.16 -0.52
N MET A 514 -18.05 -10.96 -0.81
CA MET A 514 -17.48 -9.71 -0.32
C MET A 514 -18.02 -9.44 1.08
N LEU A 515 -17.13 -9.57 2.06
CA LEU A 515 -17.43 -9.25 3.45
C LEU A 515 -17.47 -7.73 3.68
N SER A 516 -18.15 -7.30 4.75
CA SER A 516 -18.15 -5.92 5.25
C SER A 516 -17.38 -5.87 6.58
N PRO A 517 -16.04 -5.85 6.56
CA PRO A 517 -15.23 -5.95 7.76
C PRO A 517 -15.12 -4.64 8.54
N ASP A 518 -14.86 -4.77 9.84
CA ASP A 518 -14.48 -3.65 10.71
C ASP A 518 -13.01 -3.26 10.51
N LEU A 519 -12.16 -4.27 10.30
CA LEU A 519 -10.72 -4.15 10.07
C LEU A 519 -10.30 -5.12 8.95
N SER A 520 -9.35 -4.70 8.13
CA SER A 520 -8.61 -5.56 7.21
C SER A 520 -7.16 -5.69 7.65
N PHE A 521 -6.49 -6.77 7.27
CA PHE A 521 -5.10 -7.00 7.64
C PHE A 521 -4.31 -7.73 6.56
N VAL A 522 -3.00 -7.49 6.57
CA VAL A 522 -1.99 -8.27 5.86
C VAL A 522 -0.96 -8.77 6.89
N LEU A 523 -0.64 -10.06 6.85
CA LEU A 523 0.35 -10.69 7.73
C LEU A 523 1.56 -11.15 6.92
N HIS A 524 2.76 -10.79 7.36
CA HIS A 524 4.00 -11.41 6.93
C HIS A 524 4.54 -12.26 8.08
N THR A 525 4.82 -13.52 7.79
CA THR A 525 5.31 -14.49 8.79
C THR A 525 6.83 -14.55 8.86
N LEU A 526 7.52 -13.83 7.98
CA LEU A 526 8.92 -13.45 8.08
C LEU A 526 8.97 -11.92 8.11
N SER A 527 9.70 -11.30 9.03
CA SER A 527 9.75 -9.84 9.05
C SER A 527 10.22 -9.28 7.69
N PRO A 528 9.49 -8.34 7.08
CA PRO A 528 9.86 -7.73 5.81
C PRO A 528 11.06 -6.79 5.94
N THR A 529 11.43 -6.38 7.16
CA THR A 529 12.48 -5.38 7.41
C THR A 529 13.78 -6.02 7.89
N ASP A 530 13.74 -6.96 8.85
CA ASP A 530 14.94 -7.59 9.42
C ASP A 530 15.07 -9.09 9.15
N ARG A 531 14.07 -9.69 8.48
CA ARG A 531 13.99 -11.13 8.20
C ARG A 531 14.01 -12.00 9.46
N ASP A 532 13.55 -11.47 10.58
CA ASP A 532 13.27 -12.26 11.77
C ASP A 532 12.19 -13.32 11.47
N GLN A 533 12.54 -14.58 11.71
CA GLN A 533 11.65 -15.74 11.54
C GLN A 533 10.86 -16.05 12.81
N SER A 534 11.18 -15.38 13.92
CA SER A 534 10.56 -15.64 15.23
C SER A 534 9.30 -14.83 15.48
N SER A 535 8.95 -13.90 14.58
CA SER A 535 7.79 -13.02 14.71
C SER A 535 6.87 -13.04 13.49
N VAL A 536 5.60 -12.70 13.71
CA VAL A 536 4.63 -12.37 12.67
C VAL A 536 4.37 -10.87 12.74
N GLU A 537 4.53 -10.19 11.61
CA GLU A 537 4.19 -8.77 11.48
C GLU A 537 2.83 -8.62 10.80
N ALA A 538 1.98 -7.77 11.36
CA ALA A 538 0.66 -7.46 10.88
C ALA A 538 0.54 -5.97 10.55
N GLU A 539 0.11 -5.66 9.33
CA GLU A 539 -0.43 -4.35 8.96
C GLU A 539 -1.96 -4.42 8.96
N ILE A 540 -2.61 -3.51 9.67
CA ILE A 540 -4.06 -3.50 9.85
C ILE A 540 -4.60 -2.14 9.43
N ALA A 541 -5.73 -2.12 8.73
CA ALA A 541 -6.44 -0.90 8.32
C ALA A 541 -7.93 -0.97 8.69
N PRO A 542 -8.60 0.18 8.81
CA PRO A 542 -10.04 0.24 9.00
C PRO A 542 -10.77 -0.12 7.68
N GLY A 543 -11.88 -0.85 7.79
CA GLY A 543 -12.70 -1.22 6.64
C GLY A 543 -12.03 -2.23 5.71
N LEU A 544 -12.26 -2.07 4.40
CA LEU A 544 -11.85 -3.00 3.36
C LEU A 544 -10.32 -3.06 3.14
N GLY A 545 -9.83 -4.23 2.70
CA GLY A 545 -8.41 -4.52 2.46
C GLY A 545 -7.76 -3.66 1.40
N GLU A 546 -8.57 -3.12 0.48
CA GLU A 546 -8.16 -2.16 -0.53
C GLU A 546 -7.47 -0.94 0.09
N THR A 547 -7.80 -0.55 1.34
CA THR A 547 -7.12 0.54 2.06
C THR A 547 -5.63 0.28 2.29
N LEU A 548 -5.23 -0.99 2.47
CA LEU A 548 -3.82 -1.41 2.60
C LEU A 548 -3.17 -1.63 1.23
N ALA A 549 -3.95 -2.12 0.27
CA ALA A 549 -3.46 -2.54 -1.04
C ALA A 549 -3.22 -1.35 -2.00
N SER A 550 -4.05 -0.30 -1.90
CA SER A 550 -3.89 0.93 -2.67
C SER A 550 -2.77 1.80 -2.08
N GLY A 551 -2.15 2.67 -2.89
CA GLY A 551 -1.19 3.67 -2.40
C GLY A 551 -1.88 4.84 -1.67
N THR A 552 -2.96 4.54 -0.93
CA THR A 552 -3.63 5.52 -0.07
C THR A 552 -2.61 6.07 0.91
N ARG A 553 -2.45 7.39 0.90
CA ARG A 553 -1.49 8.08 1.77
C ARG A 553 -1.85 7.83 3.24
N GLY A 554 -0.97 7.14 3.94
CA GLY A 554 -1.10 6.89 5.36
C GLY A 554 -0.26 5.72 5.82
N THR A 555 -0.21 5.58 7.13
CA THR A 555 0.42 4.47 7.84
C THR A 555 -0.70 3.58 8.39
N PRO A 556 -0.59 2.24 8.29
CA PRO A 556 -1.51 1.32 8.96
C PRO A 556 -1.15 1.14 10.44
N TRP A 557 -2.02 0.46 11.21
CA TRP A 557 -1.56 -0.08 12.49
C TRP A 557 -0.56 -1.18 12.18
N ARG A 558 0.60 -1.12 12.82
CA ARG A 558 1.64 -2.14 12.66
C ARG A 558 1.88 -2.83 14.00
N LEU A 559 1.69 -4.14 14.03
CA LEU A 559 1.95 -4.97 15.19
C LEU A 559 3.00 -6.03 14.83
N SER A 560 3.91 -6.32 15.74
CA SER A 560 4.78 -7.50 15.69
C SER A 560 4.43 -8.39 16.86
N CYS A 561 4.30 -9.69 16.63
CA CYS A 561 4.04 -10.67 17.68
C CYS A 561 5.01 -11.83 17.56
N GLY A 562 5.71 -12.17 18.65
CA GLY A 562 6.57 -13.35 18.70
C GLY A 562 5.76 -14.65 18.60
N LYS A 563 6.18 -15.55 17.71
CA LYS A 563 5.51 -16.84 17.42
C LYS A 563 5.46 -17.78 18.63
N PHE A 564 6.46 -17.67 19.51
CA PHE A 564 6.66 -18.61 20.63
C PHE A 564 6.29 -17.99 22.00
N ASP A 565 6.64 -16.72 22.22
CA ASP A 565 6.35 -16.03 23.49
C ASP A 565 4.98 -15.32 23.48
N GLY A 566 4.38 -15.12 22.31
CA GLY A 566 3.12 -14.39 22.15
C GLY A 566 3.23 -12.91 22.55
N HIS A 567 4.45 -12.36 22.62
CA HIS A 567 4.67 -10.98 23.02
C HIS A 567 4.32 -10.04 21.86
N VAL A 568 3.33 -9.17 22.08
CA VAL A 568 2.87 -8.19 21.09
C VAL A 568 3.54 -6.85 21.32
N ARG A 569 4.09 -6.29 20.25
CA ARG A 569 4.66 -4.95 20.18
C ARG A 569 3.97 -4.13 19.11
N THR A 570 3.57 -2.92 19.47
CA THR A 570 3.04 -1.91 18.57
C THR A 570 4.21 -1.17 17.92
N LEU A 571 4.26 -1.23 16.59
CA LEU A 571 5.28 -0.57 15.77
C LEU A 571 4.77 0.76 15.20
N ALA A 572 3.47 0.86 14.91
CA ALA A 572 2.83 2.09 14.43
C ALA A 572 1.32 2.10 14.73
N PHE A 573 0.74 3.31 14.78
CA PHE A 573 -0.70 3.51 14.78
C PHE A 573 -1.17 4.01 13.41
N ALA A 574 -2.38 3.61 13.03
CA ALA A 574 -2.95 4.02 11.76
C ALA A 574 -3.28 5.51 11.73
N ASN A 575 -3.17 6.12 10.54
CA ASN A 575 -3.52 7.53 10.34
C ASN A 575 -4.25 7.83 9.02
N PHE A 576 -4.76 6.82 8.30
CA PHE A 576 -5.54 7.04 7.07
C PHE A 576 -6.69 8.04 7.29
N SER A 577 -6.88 8.93 6.32
CA SER A 577 -7.95 9.94 6.36
C SER A 577 -9.34 9.30 6.22
N GLU A 578 -9.44 8.28 5.39
CA GLU A 578 -10.68 7.61 5.01
C GLU A 578 -10.52 6.09 5.08
N GLU A 579 -11.61 5.38 5.37
CA GLU A 579 -11.75 3.94 5.22
C GLU A 579 -12.68 3.63 4.05
N MET A 580 -12.35 2.59 3.28
CA MET A 580 -13.23 2.09 2.23
C MET A 580 -14.21 1.08 2.82
N VAL A 581 -15.50 1.24 2.57
CA VAL A 581 -16.53 0.29 2.98
C VAL A 581 -17.51 -0.02 1.84
N ALA A 582 -18.08 -1.22 1.87
CA ALA A 582 -19.19 -1.56 0.99
C ALA A 582 -20.49 -0.99 1.57
N SER A 583 -21.18 -0.13 0.84
CA SER A 583 -22.46 0.41 1.30
C SER A 583 -23.51 -0.70 1.31
N SER A 584 -23.92 -1.16 2.50
CA SER A 584 -24.93 -2.23 2.63
C SER A 584 -26.28 -1.86 2.01
N ALA A 585 -26.63 -0.56 1.99
CA ALA A 585 -27.86 -0.03 1.41
C ALA A 585 -27.69 0.63 0.03
N GLY A 586 -26.45 0.79 -0.45
CA GLY A 586 -26.13 1.38 -1.75
C GLY A 586 -26.25 0.38 -2.90
N PRO A 587 -26.17 0.84 -4.16
CA PRO A 587 -26.13 -0.04 -5.32
C PRO A 587 -24.95 -1.03 -5.21
N ALA A 588 -25.11 -2.19 -5.84
CA ALA A 588 -24.09 -3.22 -5.98
C ALA A 588 -23.61 -3.22 -7.43
N ASP A 589 -22.94 -2.12 -7.78
CA ASP A 589 -22.57 -1.70 -9.13
C ASP A 589 -21.06 -1.66 -9.39
N GLY A 590 -20.25 -2.11 -8.44
CA GLY A 590 -18.79 -2.06 -8.54
C GLY A 590 -18.12 -1.06 -7.61
N ASP A 591 -18.88 -0.12 -7.03
CA ASP A 591 -18.30 0.99 -6.28
C ASP A 591 -18.19 0.71 -4.78
N VAL A 592 -17.18 1.33 -4.15
CA VAL A 592 -17.02 1.41 -2.69
C VAL A 592 -17.19 2.85 -2.24
N ILE A 593 -17.59 3.05 -0.98
CA ILE A 593 -17.69 4.40 -0.40
C ILE A 593 -16.52 4.64 0.54
N CYS A 594 -15.98 5.86 0.51
CA CYS A 594 -14.97 6.33 1.45
C CYS A 594 -15.67 7.06 2.61
N LEU A 595 -15.33 6.69 3.85
CA LEU A 595 -15.83 7.34 5.06
C LEU A 595 -14.66 7.88 5.87
N THR A 596 -14.81 9.07 6.43
CA THR A 596 -13.80 9.65 7.33
C THR A 596 -13.60 8.76 8.56
N VAL A 597 -12.34 8.40 8.85
CA VAL A 597 -12.01 7.59 10.02
C VAL A 597 -11.89 8.47 11.27
N ASP A 598 -12.43 8.01 12.40
CA ASP A 598 -12.22 8.61 13.72
C ASP A 598 -11.47 7.62 14.63
N TYR A 599 -10.15 7.82 14.78
CA TYR A 599 -9.31 6.92 15.56
C TYR A 599 -9.54 7.02 17.07
N SER A 600 -10.25 8.06 17.55
CA SER A 600 -10.64 8.16 18.96
C SER A 600 -11.68 7.11 19.36
N LYS A 601 -12.33 6.48 18.38
CA LYS A 601 -13.37 5.45 18.57
C LYS A 601 -12.92 4.04 18.21
N LYS A 602 -11.80 3.87 17.48
CA LYS A 602 -11.34 2.56 17.01
C LYS A 602 -10.66 1.78 18.14
N PRO A 603 -11.16 0.58 18.53
CA PRO A 603 -10.62 -0.22 19.64
C PRO A 603 -9.11 -0.49 19.55
N LEU A 604 -8.60 -0.75 18.33
CA LEU A 604 -7.19 -0.99 18.09
C LEU A 604 -6.29 0.20 18.50
N THR A 605 -6.82 1.41 18.36
CA THR A 605 -6.15 2.63 18.84
C THR A 605 -6.30 2.76 20.34
N VAL A 606 -7.51 2.64 20.89
CA VAL A 606 -7.83 3.13 22.24
C VAL A 606 -7.79 2.08 23.35
N ASP A 607 -7.84 0.79 23.02
CA ASP A 607 -7.87 -0.31 23.97
C ASP A 607 -6.60 -1.19 23.81
N PRO A 608 -5.64 -1.10 24.74
CA PRO A 608 -4.43 -1.91 24.69
C PRO A 608 -4.71 -3.41 24.83
N THR A 609 -5.77 -3.80 25.55
CA THR A 609 -6.13 -5.21 25.76
C THR A 609 -6.62 -5.82 24.45
N PHE A 610 -7.54 -5.13 23.78
CA PHE A 610 -8.03 -5.53 22.45
C PHE A 610 -6.87 -5.64 21.45
N ARG A 611 -5.97 -4.64 21.43
CA ARG A 611 -4.81 -4.64 20.54
C ARG A 611 -3.88 -5.84 20.76
N HIS A 612 -3.63 -6.19 22.02
CA HIS A 612 -2.79 -7.34 22.36
C HIS A 612 -3.46 -8.66 21.99
N GLN A 613 -4.75 -8.81 22.29
CA GLN A 613 -5.51 -10.01 21.96
C GLN A 613 -5.57 -10.24 20.44
N LEU A 614 -5.88 -9.19 19.67
CA LEU A 614 -5.91 -9.28 18.21
C LEU A 614 -4.53 -9.62 17.65
N GLY A 615 -3.46 -8.97 18.14
CA GLY A 615 -2.09 -9.27 17.73
C GLY A 615 -1.70 -10.73 17.94
N GLN A 616 -2.08 -11.31 19.09
CA GLN A 616 -1.84 -12.72 19.39
C GLN A 616 -2.67 -13.67 18.51
N GLN A 617 -3.94 -13.34 18.25
CA GLN A 617 -4.81 -14.13 17.38
C GLN A 617 -4.26 -14.16 15.95
N LEU A 618 -3.90 -12.99 15.40
CA LEU A 618 -3.31 -12.89 14.06
C LEU A 618 -1.96 -13.63 13.97
N CYS A 619 -1.12 -13.54 15.01
CA CYS A 619 0.11 -14.31 15.08
C CYS A 619 -0.15 -15.83 15.04
N SER A 620 -1.13 -16.30 15.80
CA SER A 620 -1.49 -17.72 15.83
C SER A 620 -2.01 -18.21 14.48
N VAL A 621 -2.82 -17.41 13.79
CA VAL A 621 -3.29 -17.72 12.42
C VAL A 621 -2.13 -17.73 11.43
N GLY A 622 -1.29 -16.69 11.43
CA GLY A 622 -0.14 -16.58 10.54
C GLY A 622 0.84 -17.74 10.72
N TYR A 623 1.20 -18.08 11.96
CA TYR A 623 2.11 -19.19 12.25
C TYR A 623 1.51 -20.55 11.87
N PHE A 624 0.22 -20.76 12.09
CA PHE A 624 -0.47 -21.97 11.62
C PHE A 624 -0.38 -22.11 10.10
N LEU A 625 -0.67 -21.04 9.35
CA LEU A 625 -0.59 -21.06 7.89
C LEU A 625 0.84 -21.28 7.38
N GLU A 626 1.84 -20.64 7.98
CA GLU A 626 3.26 -20.88 7.66
C GLU A 626 3.64 -22.36 7.77
N ARG A 627 3.18 -23.04 8.83
CA ARG A 627 3.46 -24.46 9.05
C ARG A 627 2.77 -25.36 8.03
N GLU A 628 1.49 -25.10 7.74
CA GLU A 628 0.71 -25.93 6.81
C GLU A 628 1.14 -25.75 5.35
N PHE A 629 1.57 -24.54 4.96
CA PHE A 629 2.09 -24.26 3.62
C PHE A 629 3.60 -24.53 3.47
N GLY A 630 4.33 -24.67 4.59
CA GLY A 630 5.74 -25.08 4.61
C GLY A 630 6.75 -23.98 4.23
N SER A 631 6.30 -22.74 4.10
CA SER A 631 7.15 -21.57 3.83
C SER A 631 6.54 -20.32 4.46
N PRO A 632 7.33 -19.24 4.68
CA PRO A 632 6.78 -17.94 5.04
C PRO A 632 5.64 -17.55 4.09
N GLN A 633 4.53 -17.11 4.65
CA GLN A 633 3.33 -16.65 3.98
C GLN A 633 3.14 -15.15 4.10
N ASP A 634 2.59 -14.59 3.02
CA ASP A 634 1.92 -13.30 2.93
C ASP A 634 0.41 -13.56 2.90
N VAL A 635 -0.28 -13.19 3.98
CA VAL A 635 -1.68 -13.55 4.25
C VAL A 635 -2.54 -12.30 4.28
N GLU A 636 -3.57 -12.25 3.43
CA GLU A 636 -4.57 -11.18 3.44
C GLU A 636 -5.84 -11.68 4.14
N GLY A 637 -6.41 -10.86 5.00
CA GLY A 637 -7.63 -11.20 5.72
C GLY A 637 -8.36 -9.99 6.28
N CYS A 638 -9.44 -10.26 7.00
CA CYS A 638 -10.24 -9.23 7.65
C CYS A 638 -10.91 -9.76 8.92
N LEU A 639 -11.36 -8.83 9.74
CA LEU A 639 -12.11 -9.06 10.96
C LEU A 639 -13.56 -8.59 10.74
N VAL A 640 -14.52 -9.50 10.91
CA VAL A 640 -15.96 -9.21 10.86
C VAL A 640 -16.53 -9.54 12.24
N GLY A 641 -16.81 -8.50 13.04
CA GLY A 641 -17.13 -8.71 14.45
C GLY A 641 -15.94 -9.30 15.21
N GLU A 642 -16.08 -10.53 15.70
CA GLU A 642 -15.00 -11.27 16.41
C GLU A 642 -14.33 -12.34 15.52
N ASP A 643 -14.88 -12.58 14.32
CA ASP A 643 -14.42 -13.64 13.43
C ASP A 643 -13.33 -13.16 12.47
N ILE A 644 -12.22 -13.89 12.44
CA ILE A 644 -11.14 -13.70 11.48
C ILE A 644 -11.47 -14.45 10.19
N PHE A 645 -11.48 -13.75 9.07
CA PHE A 645 -11.58 -14.31 7.74
C PHE A 645 -10.26 -14.15 6.99
N VAL A 646 -9.72 -15.26 6.47
CA VAL A 646 -8.57 -15.22 5.56
C VAL A 646 -9.11 -15.23 4.14
N VAL A 647 -8.78 -14.19 3.37
CA VAL A 647 -9.29 -14.01 2.01
C VAL A 647 -8.31 -14.51 0.96
N GLN A 648 -7.00 -14.48 1.26
CA GLN A 648 -5.94 -14.94 0.37
C GLN A 648 -4.68 -15.31 1.16
N THR A 649 -3.90 -16.25 0.64
CA THR A 649 -2.53 -16.51 1.11
C THR A 649 -1.63 -16.79 -0.09
N ARG A 650 -0.38 -16.35 -0.02
CA ARG A 650 0.66 -16.65 -1.01
C ARG A 650 2.02 -16.82 -0.33
N PRO A 651 2.96 -17.59 -0.91
CA PRO A 651 4.32 -17.63 -0.42
C PRO A 651 4.93 -16.22 -0.39
N GLN A 652 5.53 -15.86 0.75
CA GLN A 652 6.18 -14.58 0.91
C GLN A 652 7.44 -14.52 0.02
N PRO A 653 7.66 -13.46 -0.77
CA PRO A 653 8.85 -13.31 -1.58
C PRO A 653 10.12 -13.27 -0.71
N GLN A 654 11.19 -13.93 -1.16
CA GLN A 654 12.48 -13.97 -0.46
C GLN A 654 13.34 -12.74 -0.70
#